data_AF-A0A2E3C305-F1
#
_entry.id   AF-A0A2E3C305-F1
#
_cell.length_a   1.000
_cell.length_b   1.000
_cell.length_c   1.000
_cell.angle_alpha   90.00
_cell.angle_beta   90.00
_cell.angle_gamma   90.00
#
_symmetry.space_group_name_H-M   'P 1'
#
loop_
_entity.id
_entity.type
_entity.pdbx_description
1 polymer ?
#
loop_
_entity_poly.entity_id
_entity_poly.type
_entity_poly.pdbx_seq_one_letter_code
_entity_poly.pdbx_strand_id
1 'polypeptide(L)'
;MLAAALFTPVLAHAAEESWLQRLVSFDTASAAPVNMANSYELRQVNFETTCLVDGEKFRPLFNPYINKPIDDATVLRLMRQIRSSLAKQGFRNVQMGYPTSKRLNGAITISIAADVPSAMLADAKEQCSGSPIRVANDGNTTNISQVLLGGMVAVDPLPFVAEAQQMRGKKFNSVEVIRLMQKIRTAYRNAKQPLPYISFDRELAHEGTLQLTVVEKKRKNIEPEYVSPEDIPVRVAKPAAAPAANPPQAITQAKRAPQGTPIAQPTVKPAVKPTTPPAKPTSEGIEDKGVRVAQPKPPTKTIVPVQQTDEDKKPKTPDTTGPAFVLAPTAKPSADAPVVVEPQVPADFDLSKTEDELIAEQEVTEAETPENVDLILVDDQATAFLDGETPVDLEFTERTENELLILETFIEGEPRDEALLAYSTTDTKKLLISLTSFVNALGVPINVNPESGRAEGWYITEDNQFLLNYPFEHAVMGQKRYQLKEGSAELHFDDIYVSASALEGLFNVNLELNFSALQLFITPKETLPYQAKNERYVKWNQLQKARDMVKNRPQAPRQDIEYQMAAKPTVRIDTRTGVNKRDGSSHELTQNISAITQGDLFGFSHQTVTSLLKQAGEDYEIDSFEVLFRKQDDKNDLFGPLNASMVQWGDITLTPTPLIEGTRKGRGIEVSNQPISYVRDPNNLTIEGFAPPNWDVEVFQDERLVDFITIDSSGRYEFTAVPLRSGLNIFRIVEHGPNGELRETTRRYFLGTGQVKEGEFLYSLAALEGTKPLIEIGNNADRQDLGSAFKLNSSYGLTPELTLTSGLYNGAINTLDTTAATVGLRASVWESFLQLDTMAEENGGRIYSASARRNFTRTFQLLVGGETSSGFSGTVRPDKSSYYARIDNSIQLGELHPIGFSVGYRREFFNDGQSPVTRWQNRLNTFFNRFNVSNELELEQRENTPDLLQGDFLVRKNAFGGYWRGQVSYRNQEKQFDFESITLRGQFQLAPTVTYIGEINRTLLNEKETRLNNRLTWEWDALRLGLETEINNSGEYRLGFNVGTTFVPNEMGYTPMASRTASSEGNVLVRVFLDENEDKIYQEGEEVLPGVTIRNRSRGGTAITTDNGVAALGRMAVFQPNQMLVDSTTLPDFYMQPADALVSVIARPGIIGTVDMPIYLLGEIAGTITLNQGGETTILEGAPVTIYDEAGKRLSSLKSEYDGFYVFPSLRMGNYKLVIPAQYLERYGIEEPIEVAVNLQAEENIMDMVDIEINAVASN
;
A
#
# COMPACT_ATOMS: atom_id res chain seq x y z
N MET A 1 -8.00 -7.14 -38.42
CA MET A 1 -7.47 -7.62 -39.71
C MET A 1 -6.23 -6.85 -40.17
N LEU A 2 -6.20 -5.51 -40.18
CA LEU A 2 -5.05 -4.72 -40.69
C LEU A 2 -3.66 -5.20 -40.23
N ALA A 3 -3.49 -5.56 -38.95
CA ALA A 3 -2.23 -6.07 -38.41
C ALA A 3 -1.68 -7.30 -39.16
N ALA A 4 -2.53 -8.20 -39.66
CA ALA A 4 -2.10 -9.41 -40.36
C ALA A 4 -1.44 -9.13 -41.73
N ALA A 5 -1.71 -7.96 -42.33
CA ALA A 5 -1.13 -7.56 -43.60
C ALA A 5 0.31 -7.01 -43.48
N LEU A 6 0.77 -6.68 -42.27
CA LEU A 6 2.10 -6.10 -42.03
C LEU A 6 3.15 -7.13 -41.56
N PHE A 7 2.72 -8.29 -41.02
CA PHE A 7 3.65 -9.30 -40.49
C PHE A 7 4.14 -10.35 -41.50
N THR A 8 3.46 -10.51 -42.64
CA THR A 8 3.80 -11.53 -43.64
C THR A 8 5.17 -11.39 -44.33
N PRO A 9 5.67 -10.20 -44.72
CA PRO A 9 6.98 -10.11 -45.37
C PRO A 9 8.15 -10.37 -44.41
N VAL A 10 8.02 -9.99 -43.13
CA VAL A 10 9.10 -10.10 -42.13
C VAL A 10 9.42 -11.56 -41.80
N LEU A 11 8.41 -12.42 -41.71
CA LEU A 11 8.62 -13.85 -41.43
C LEU A 11 9.11 -14.65 -42.65
N ALA A 12 8.88 -14.17 -43.87
CA ALA A 12 9.26 -14.87 -45.09
C ALA A 12 10.77 -14.88 -45.36
N HIS A 13 11.50 -13.83 -44.95
CA HIS A 13 12.95 -13.72 -45.15
C HIS A 13 13.80 -14.38 -44.05
N ALA A 14 13.20 -14.74 -42.91
CA ALA A 14 13.92 -15.33 -41.77
C ALA A 14 14.03 -16.86 -41.80
N ALA A 15 13.55 -17.51 -42.87
CA ALA A 15 13.28 -18.95 -42.90
C ALA A 15 14.38 -19.83 -43.56
N GLU A 16 15.40 -19.25 -44.19
CA GLU A 16 16.31 -20.02 -45.08
C GLU A 16 17.67 -20.46 -44.45
N GLU A 17 18.06 -19.98 -43.27
CA GLU A 17 19.36 -20.36 -42.65
C GLU A 17 19.23 -21.39 -41.51
N SER A 18 19.83 -22.57 -41.72
CA SER A 18 19.58 -23.80 -40.94
C SER A 18 20.44 -23.99 -39.68
N TRP A 19 20.85 -22.91 -39.00
CA TRP A 19 21.79 -22.97 -37.88
C TRP A 19 21.20 -23.45 -36.53
N LEU A 20 19.87 -23.39 -36.36
CA LEU A 20 19.20 -23.60 -35.06
C LEU A 20 19.21 -25.05 -34.52
N GLN A 21 19.56 -26.07 -35.30
CA GLN A 21 19.47 -27.48 -34.86
C GLN A 21 20.67 -28.00 -34.02
N ARG A 22 21.69 -27.18 -33.73
CA ARG A 22 22.93 -27.65 -33.06
C ARG A 22 23.17 -27.18 -31.62
N LEU A 23 22.22 -26.47 -31.00
CA LEU A 23 22.43 -25.80 -29.70
C LEU A 23 21.90 -26.56 -28.45
N VAL A 24 21.51 -27.84 -28.57
CA VAL A 24 20.88 -28.60 -27.46
C VAL A 24 21.65 -29.89 -27.13
N SER A 25 22.87 -29.76 -26.63
CA SER A 25 23.57 -30.84 -25.92
C SER A 25 24.71 -30.31 -25.03
N PHE A 26 24.41 -29.92 -23.79
CA PHE A 26 25.40 -29.78 -22.72
C PHE A 26 24.86 -30.43 -21.45
N ASP A 27 25.59 -31.41 -20.95
CA ASP A 27 25.22 -32.25 -19.81
C ASP A 27 25.92 -31.72 -18.54
N THR A 28 25.15 -31.34 -17.51
CA THR A 28 25.68 -30.55 -16.38
C THR A 28 25.94 -31.43 -15.16
N ALA A 29 27.18 -31.90 -15.02
CA ALA A 29 27.60 -32.79 -13.93
C ALA A 29 28.83 -32.28 -13.16
N SER A 30 28.64 -31.27 -12.31
CA SER A 30 29.42 -31.11 -11.06
C SER A 30 28.65 -30.26 -10.04
N ALA A 31 28.87 -30.49 -8.76
CA ALA A 31 28.30 -29.71 -7.66
C ALA A 31 29.35 -29.52 -6.56
N ALA A 32 29.49 -28.29 -6.07
CA ALA A 32 30.29 -27.91 -4.91
C ALA A 32 29.35 -27.39 -3.79
N PRO A 33 29.76 -27.44 -2.51
CA PRO A 33 28.82 -27.36 -1.40
C PRO A 33 28.27 -25.96 -1.13
N VAL A 34 27.03 -25.91 -0.61
CA VAL A 34 26.34 -24.72 -0.10
C VAL A 34 26.37 -24.73 1.42
N ASN A 35 26.44 -23.55 2.06
CA ASN A 35 26.52 -23.41 3.52
C ASN A 35 25.30 -24.00 4.24
N MET A 36 25.57 -24.86 5.24
CA MET A 36 24.56 -25.58 6.02
C MET A 36 23.94 -24.74 7.15
N ALA A 37 23.34 -23.58 6.81
CA ALA A 37 22.72 -22.69 7.80
C ALA A 37 21.25 -23.04 8.14
N ASN A 38 20.59 -23.88 7.32
CA ASN A 38 19.19 -24.27 7.48
C ASN A 38 18.98 -25.70 6.96
N SER A 39 19.15 -26.71 7.81
CA SER A 39 18.88 -28.11 7.44
C SER A 39 18.20 -28.89 8.57
N TYR A 40 17.21 -29.69 8.21
CA TYR A 40 16.40 -30.49 9.15
C TYR A 40 16.46 -31.96 8.76
N GLU A 41 16.50 -32.87 9.73
CA GLU A 41 16.61 -34.31 9.48
C GLU A 41 15.25 -34.90 9.05
N LEU A 42 15.16 -35.46 7.85
CA LEU A 42 13.93 -36.12 7.38
C LEU A 42 13.74 -37.46 8.10
N ARG A 43 12.96 -37.49 9.18
CA ARG A 43 12.68 -38.75 9.92
C ARG A 43 11.47 -39.54 9.40
N GLN A 44 10.48 -38.88 8.81
CA GLN A 44 9.26 -39.53 8.31
C GLN A 44 8.70 -38.83 7.06
N VAL A 45 7.95 -39.58 6.26
CA VAL A 45 7.24 -39.13 5.05
C VAL A 45 5.81 -39.66 5.13
N ASN A 46 4.82 -38.77 5.04
CA ASN A 46 3.40 -39.10 5.00
C ASN A 46 2.79 -38.63 3.67
N PHE A 47 1.88 -39.42 3.11
CA PHE A 47 1.21 -39.14 1.84
C PHE A 47 -0.30 -38.97 2.08
N GLU A 48 -0.83 -37.78 1.80
CA GLU A 48 -2.27 -37.49 1.78
C GLU A 48 -2.72 -37.40 0.31
N THR A 49 -3.35 -38.46 -0.19
CA THR A 49 -3.76 -38.56 -1.60
C THR A 49 -5.27 -38.71 -1.72
N THR A 50 -5.91 -37.70 -2.30
CA THR A 50 -7.38 -37.53 -2.30
C THR A 50 -8.14 -38.46 -3.25
N CYS A 51 -7.51 -38.96 -4.33
CA CYS A 51 -7.94 -40.13 -5.11
C CYS A 51 -6.90 -40.44 -6.22
N LEU A 52 -7.08 -41.56 -6.95
CA LEU A 52 -6.35 -42.02 -8.16
C LEU A 52 -4.85 -42.34 -8.04
N VAL A 53 -4.11 -41.60 -7.21
CA VAL A 53 -2.65 -41.69 -7.10
C VAL A 53 -2.29 -42.30 -5.75
N ASP A 54 -1.76 -43.52 -5.79
CA ASP A 54 -1.20 -44.21 -4.63
C ASP A 54 0.13 -43.57 -4.22
N GLY A 55 0.14 -42.90 -3.06
CA GLY A 55 1.28 -42.18 -2.51
C GLY A 55 2.48 -43.06 -2.17
N GLU A 56 2.27 -44.32 -1.76
CA GLU A 56 3.35 -45.24 -1.39
C GLU A 56 4.29 -45.54 -2.57
N LYS A 57 3.79 -45.45 -3.81
CA LYS A 57 4.61 -45.57 -5.04
C LYS A 57 5.68 -44.46 -5.16
N PHE A 58 5.56 -43.36 -4.43
CA PHE A 58 6.54 -42.28 -4.41
C PHE A 58 7.54 -42.42 -3.25
N ARG A 59 7.25 -43.22 -2.21
CA ARG A 59 8.13 -43.49 -1.05
C ARG A 59 9.59 -43.86 -1.43
N PRO A 60 9.86 -44.66 -2.48
CA PRO A 60 11.23 -44.94 -2.91
C PRO A 60 12.08 -43.72 -3.31
N LEU A 61 11.45 -42.60 -3.70
CA LEU A 61 12.16 -41.35 -4.02
C LEU A 61 12.74 -40.67 -2.75
N PHE A 62 12.12 -40.90 -1.59
CA PHE A 62 12.50 -40.27 -0.33
C PHE A 62 13.45 -41.13 0.51
N ASN A 63 13.41 -42.45 0.35
CA ASN A 63 14.30 -43.40 1.04
C ASN A 63 15.79 -43.00 1.07
N PRO A 64 16.41 -42.41 0.03
CA PRO A 64 17.82 -41.98 0.08
C PRO A 64 18.11 -40.85 1.07
N TYR A 65 17.09 -40.14 1.53
CA TYR A 65 17.16 -38.94 2.36
C TYR A 65 16.61 -39.14 3.78
N ILE A 66 16.00 -40.29 4.09
CA ILE A 66 15.55 -40.60 5.46
C ILE A 66 16.76 -40.63 6.41
N ASN A 67 16.59 -40.04 7.60
CA ASN A 67 17.63 -39.79 8.61
C ASN A 67 18.85 -39.03 8.04
N LYS A 68 18.58 -38.02 7.21
CA LYS A 68 19.58 -37.07 6.71
C LYS A 68 19.04 -35.63 6.70
N PRO A 69 19.91 -34.62 6.82
CA PRO A 69 19.55 -33.24 6.58
C PRO A 69 19.00 -33.03 5.16
N ILE A 70 17.83 -32.41 5.07
CA ILE A 70 17.25 -31.89 3.83
C ILE A 70 17.31 -30.36 3.85
N ASP A 71 17.71 -29.79 2.72
CA ASP A 71 17.70 -28.37 2.38
C ASP A 71 16.67 -28.07 1.28
N ASP A 72 16.37 -26.78 1.04
CA ASP A 72 15.38 -26.38 0.02
C ASP A 72 15.79 -26.84 -1.39
N ALA A 73 17.10 -26.98 -1.67
CA ALA A 73 17.61 -27.50 -2.94
C ALA A 73 17.30 -28.99 -3.13
N THR A 74 17.32 -29.78 -2.06
CA THR A 74 16.91 -31.19 -2.06
C THR A 74 15.39 -31.34 -2.19
N VAL A 75 14.60 -30.48 -1.52
CA VAL A 75 13.14 -30.42 -1.72
C VAL A 75 12.81 -30.12 -3.19
N LEU A 76 13.43 -29.09 -3.77
CA LEU A 76 13.27 -28.74 -5.19
C LEU A 76 13.69 -29.87 -6.14
N ARG A 77 14.70 -30.68 -5.79
CA ARG A 77 15.11 -31.86 -6.56
C ARG A 77 14.05 -32.96 -6.49
N LEU A 78 13.51 -33.24 -5.31
CA LEU A 78 12.42 -34.20 -5.10
C LEU A 78 11.15 -33.78 -5.86
N MET A 79 10.75 -32.51 -5.80
CA MET A 79 9.61 -31.99 -6.57
C MET A 79 9.76 -32.24 -8.08
N ARG A 80 10.97 -32.05 -8.66
CA ARG A 80 11.23 -32.36 -10.08
C ARG A 80 11.08 -33.86 -10.37
N GLN A 81 11.52 -34.74 -9.48
CA GLN A 81 11.40 -36.20 -9.63
C GLN A 81 9.93 -36.65 -9.55
N ILE A 82 9.15 -36.14 -8.59
CA ILE A 82 7.71 -36.39 -8.47
C ILE A 82 6.97 -35.90 -9.72
N ARG A 83 7.24 -34.67 -10.18
CA ARG A 83 6.65 -34.12 -11.41
C ARG A 83 6.96 -34.96 -12.65
N SER A 84 8.19 -35.48 -12.77
CA SER A 84 8.59 -36.38 -13.85
C SER A 84 7.88 -37.73 -13.77
N SER A 85 7.67 -38.27 -12.57
CA SER A 85 6.92 -39.52 -12.36
C SER A 85 5.45 -39.37 -12.74
N LEU A 86 4.79 -38.29 -12.31
CA LEU A 86 3.39 -37.99 -12.67
C LEU A 86 3.22 -37.78 -14.19
N ALA A 87 4.13 -37.04 -14.83
CA ALA A 87 4.11 -36.86 -16.28
C ALA A 87 4.28 -38.18 -17.06
N LYS A 88 5.09 -39.12 -16.56
CA LYS A 88 5.22 -40.48 -17.13
C LYS A 88 3.96 -41.34 -16.95
N GLN A 89 3.14 -41.04 -15.94
CA GLN A 89 1.82 -41.66 -15.71
C GLN A 89 0.69 -40.96 -16.50
N GLY A 90 1.01 -39.98 -17.35
CA GLY A 90 0.07 -39.33 -18.26
C GLY A 90 -0.59 -38.05 -17.72
N PHE A 91 -0.39 -37.71 -16.45
CA PHE A 91 -0.92 -36.49 -15.83
C PHE A 91 -0.37 -35.23 -16.50
N ARG A 92 -1.25 -34.26 -16.77
CA ARG A 92 -0.91 -32.99 -17.44
C ARG A 92 -1.02 -31.81 -16.47
N ASN A 93 -0.48 -30.66 -16.90
CA ASN A 93 -0.47 -29.38 -16.17
C ASN A 93 -0.03 -29.44 -14.70
N VAL A 94 0.72 -30.47 -14.29
CA VAL A 94 1.14 -30.72 -12.90
C VAL A 94 1.74 -29.46 -12.26
N GLN A 95 0.97 -28.82 -11.39
CA GLN A 95 1.38 -27.72 -10.54
C GLN A 95 1.85 -28.30 -9.20
N MET A 96 2.92 -27.74 -8.64
CA MET A 96 3.42 -28.15 -7.34
C MET A 96 3.84 -26.93 -6.53
N GLY A 97 3.34 -26.83 -5.30
CA GLY A 97 3.68 -25.76 -4.38
C GLY A 97 4.50 -26.27 -3.20
N TYR A 98 5.52 -25.51 -2.81
CA TYR A 98 6.08 -25.54 -1.46
C TYR A 98 6.26 -24.08 -1.01
N PRO A 99 5.72 -23.67 0.15
CA PRO A 99 5.78 -22.28 0.57
C PRO A 99 7.08 -22.00 1.33
N THR A 100 8.04 -21.33 0.69
CA THR A 100 9.29 -20.87 1.35
C THR A 100 9.05 -20.01 2.60
N SER A 101 7.88 -19.38 2.71
CA SER A 101 7.44 -18.57 3.87
C SER A 101 6.53 -19.29 4.87
N LYS A 102 6.22 -20.60 4.71
CA LYS A 102 5.42 -21.37 5.68
C LYS A 102 6.05 -22.72 6.02
N ARG A 103 7.19 -22.68 6.72
CA ARG A 103 7.72 -23.82 7.49
C ARG A 103 6.91 -24.02 8.78
N LEU A 104 5.66 -24.44 8.66
CA LEU A 104 4.78 -24.72 9.80
C LEU A 104 5.17 -26.05 10.49
N ASN A 105 5.32 -26.01 11.81
CA ASN A 105 5.54 -27.17 12.69
C ASN A 105 6.72 -28.11 12.30
N GLY A 106 7.76 -27.61 11.64
CA GLY A 106 8.94 -28.43 11.29
C GLY A 106 8.70 -29.51 10.22
N ALA A 107 7.52 -29.51 9.60
CA ALA A 107 7.22 -30.32 8.42
C ALA A 107 7.30 -29.47 7.15
N ILE A 108 7.73 -30.09 6.05
CA ILE A 108 7.78 -29.49 4.71
C ILE A 108 6.63 -30.10 3.89
N THR A 109 5.58 -29.33 3.68
CA THR A 109 4.42 -29.72 2.88
C THR A 109 4.66 -29.40 1.40
N ILE A 110 4.53 -30.41 0.54
CA ILE A 110 4.48 -30.26 -0.92
C ILE A 110 3.03 -30.47 -1.37
N SER A 111 2.39 -29.43 -1.90
CA SER A 111 1.06 -29.54 -2.52
C SER A 111 1.18 -29.88 -4.01
N ILE A 112 0.22 -30.65 -4.54
CA ILE A 112 0.20 -31.11 -5.94
C ILE A 112 -1.21 -30.95 -6.51
N ALA A 113 -1.32 -30.36 -7.71
CA ALA A 113 -2.56 -30.35 -8.48
C ALA A 113 -2.24 -30.74 -9.93
N ALA A 114 -3.05 -31.58 -10.54
CA ALA A 114 -2.79 -32.10 -11.88
C ALA A 114 -4.08 -32.43 -12.65
N ASP A 115 -3.96 -32.41 -13.97
CA ASP A 115 -5.04 -32.81 -14.88
C ASP A 115 -4.96 -34.33 -15.09
N VAL A 116 -6.04 -35.03 -14.76
CA VAL A 116 -6.15 -36.49 -14.94
C VAL A 116 -6.19 -36.83 -16.43
N PRO A 117 -5.40 -37.80 -16.92
CA PRO A 117 -5.48 -38.22 -18.31
C PRO A 117 -6.86 -38.83 -18.61
N SER A 118 -7.40 -38.56 -19.80
CA SER A 118 -8.76 -38.99 -20.19
C SER A 118 -9.00 -40.51 -20.13
N ALA A 119 -7.94 -41.33 -20.17
CA ALA A 119 -8.02 -42.78 -19.97
C ALA A 119 -8.36 -43.20 -18.52
N MET A 120 -8.19 -42.32 -17.53
CA MET A 120 -8.48 -42.57 -16.10
C MET A 120 -9.75 -41.85 -15.63
N LEU A 121 -10.51 -41.21 -16.53
CA LEU A 121 -11.66 -40.38 -16.15
C LEU A 121 -12.89 -41.19 -15.68
N ALA A 122 -12.94 -42.50 -15.96
CA ALA A 122 -13.97 -43.39 -15.44
C ALA A 122 -13.70 -43.71 -13.97
N ASP A 123 -12.53 -44.29 -13.68
CA ASP A 123 -12.01 -44.57 -12.34
C ASP A 123 -12.07 -43.32 -11.44
N ALA A 124 -11.81 -42.14 -12.00
CA ALA A 124 -11.92 -40.85 -11.31
C ALA A 124 -13.34 -40.55 -10.81
N LYS A 125 -14.35 -40.79 -11.64
CA LYS A 125 -15.76 -40.55 -11.29
C LYS A 125 -16.28 -41.56 -10.27
N GLU A 126 -15.75 -42.77 -10.27
CA GLU A 126 -16.08 -43.81 -9.29
C GLU A 126 -15.40 -43.53 -7.93
N GLN A 127 -14.08 -43.33 -7.92
CA GLN A 127 -13.28 -43.22 -6.69
C GLN A 127 -13.28 -41.84 -6.02
N CYS A 128 -13.42 -40.74 -6.75
CA CYS A 128 -13.32 -39.39 -6.18
C CYS A 128 -14.68 -38.81 -5.71
N SER A 129 -15.76 -39.59 -5.75
CA SER A 129 -17.16 -39.14 -5.65
C SER A 129 -17.55 -38.46 -4.32
N GLY A 130 -16.80 -38.68 -3.24
CA GLY A 130 -17.03 -38.03 -1.93
C GLY A 130 -16.27 -36.71 -1.71
N SER A 131 -15.46 -36.25 -2.67
CA SER A 131 -14.70 -34.99 -2.55
C SER A 131 -15.41 -33.82 -3.26
N PRO A 132 -15.18 -32.54 -2.84
CA PRO A 132 -15.81 -31.37 -3.44
C PRO A 132 -15.23 -31.04 -4.83
N ILE A 133 -15.59 -31.84 -5.83
CA ILE A 133 -15.14 -31.74 -7.22
C ILE A 133 -16.36 -31.44 -8.11
N ARG A 134 -16.50 -30.19 -8.56
CA ARG A 134 -17.49 -29.83 -9.59
C ARG A 134 -16.98 -30.29 -10.96
N VAL A 135 -17.67 -31.26 -11.56
CA VAL A 135 -17.44 -31.65 -12.96
C VAL A 135 -18.30 -30.78 -13.87
N ALA A 136 -17.76 -29.65 -14.31
CA ALA A 136 -18.25 -28.92 -15.48
C ALA A 136 -17.54 -29.44 -16.74
N ASN A 137 -18.14 -29.29 -17.93
CA ASN A 137 -17.66 -29.98 -19.15
C ASN A 137 -16.33 -29.46 -19.72
N ASP A 138 -15.80 -28.33 -19.25
CA ASP A 138 -14.52 -27.76 -19.70
C ASP A 138 -13.55 -27.56 -18.52
N GLY A 139 -12.55 -28.44 -18.39
CA GLY A 139 -11.39 -28.26 -17.49
C GLY A 139 -11.28 -29.28 -16.33
N ASN A 140 -10.66 -30.44 -16.59
CA ASN A 140 -10.39 -31.45 -15.56
C ASN A 140 -9.16 -31.08 -14.70
N THR A 141 -9.37 -30.50 -13.52
CA THR A 141 -8.34 -30.44 -12.46
C THR A 141 -8.72 -31.33 -11.29
N THR A 142 -7.79 -32.17 -10.85
CA THR A 142 -7.95 -32.98 -9.63
C THR A 142 -6.83 -32.61 -8.65
N ASN A 143 -7.22 -32.17 -7.46
CA ASN A 143 -6.28 -31.84 -6.39
C ASN A 143 -5.76 -33.14 -5.76
N ILE A 144 -4.44 -33.26 -5.59
CA ILE A 144 -3.77 -34.34 -4.86
C ILE A 144 -3.20 -33.70 -3.59
N SER A 145 -4.02 -33.65 -2.54
CA SER A 145 -3.79 -32.74 -1.42
C SER A 145 -2.79 -33.24 -0.39
N GLN A 146 -1.50 -33.06 -0.74
CA GLN A 146 -0.31 -32.94 0.14
C GLN A 146 0.57 -34.19 0.32
N VAL A 147 1.89 -33.95 0.27
CA VAL A 147 2.92 -34.83 0.80
C VAL A 147 3.61 -34.09 1.95
N LEU A 148 3.65 -34.68 3.14
CA LEU A 148 4.33 -34.11 4.31
C LEU A 148 5.68 -34.80 4.53
N LEU A 149 6.71 -33.98 4.78
CA LEU A 149 8.09 -34.41 4.99
C LEU A 149 8.61 -33.88 6.32
N GLY A 150 8.95 -34.78 7.24
CA GLY A 150 9.38 -34.46 8.60
C GLY A 150 8.22 -34.50 9.60
N GLY A 151 8.56 -34.88 10.84
CA GLY A 151 7.65 -34.90 11.98
C GLY A 151 8.37 -34.33 13.20
N MET A 152 7.60 -33.74 14.12
CA MET A 152 8.13 -33.22 15.38
C MET A 152 8.67 -34.34 16.28
N VAL A 153 9.57 -33.99 17.20
CA VAL A 153 9.74 -34.77 18.43
C VAL A 153 8.44 -34.61 19.22
N ALA A 154 7.70 -35.70 19.42
CA ALA A 154 6.54 -35.68 20.31
C ALA A 154 6.97 -35.25 21.72
N VAL A 155 6.19 -34.40 22.39
CA VAL A 155 6.42 -34.09 23.80
C VAL A 155 6.13 -35.37 24.59
N ASP A 156 7.17 -35.99 25.13
CA ASP A 156 7.07 -37.24 25.88
C ASP A 156 6.00 -37.10 27.00
N PRO A 157 4.94 -37.93 27.02
CA PRO A 157 3.89 -37.84 28.03
C PRO A 157 4.32 -38.42 29.40
N LEU A 158 5.39 -39.24 29.45
CA LEU A 158 5.81 -39.96 30.66
C LEU A 158 6.06 -39.07 31.90
N PRO A 159 6.65 -37.85 31.80
CA PRO A 159 6.81 -36.97 32.95
C PRO A 159 5.49 -36.52 33.56
N PHE A 160 4.47 -36.23 32.74
CA PHE A 160 3.16 -35.80 33.24
C PHE A 160 2.38 -36.98 33.82
N VAL A 161 2.51 -38.18 33.23
CA VAL A 161 1.94 -39.42 33.79
C VAL A 161 2.53 -39.71 35.17
N ALA A 162 3.84 -39.52 35.37
CA ALA A 162 4.50 -39.69 36.66
C ALA A 162 4.03 -38.67 37.72
N GLU A 163 3.76 -37.42 37.33
CA GLU A 163 3.25 -36.40 38.25
C GLU A 163 1.75 -36.57 38.56
N ALA A 164 0.93 -36.95 37.58
CA ALA A 164 -0.47 -37.34 37.79
C ALA A 164 -0.59 -38.56 38.72
N GLN A 165 0.33 -39.53 38.62
CA GLN A 165 0.42 -40.66 39.55
C GLN A 165 0.75 -40.24 40.99
N GLN A 166 1.37 -39.08 41.24
CA GLN A 166 1.61 -38.58 42.61
C GLN A 166 0.39 -37.92 43.26
N MET A 167 -0.62 -37.54 42.47
CA MET A 167 -1.93 -37.09 42.95
C MET A 167 -2.89 -38.26 43.25
N ARG A 168 -2.60 -39.47 42.75
CA ARG A 168 -3.42 -40.67 42.91
C ARG A 168 -3.67 -41.01 44.39
N GLY A 169 -4.91 -40.87 44.83
CA GLY A 169 -5.33 -41.16 46.21
C GLY A 169 -5.22 -40.00 47.20
N LYS A 170 -4.95 -38.77 46.74
CA LYS A 170 -5.02 -37.54 47.54
C LYS A 170 -6.23 -36.70 47.10
N LYS A 171 -6.73 -35.83 47.98
CA LYS A 171 -7.55 -34.70 47.54
C LYS A 171 -6.65 -33.73 46.78
N PHE A 172 -7.07 -33.31 45.60
CA PHE A 172 -6.46 -32.26 44.80
C PHE A 172 -7.41 -31.05 44.73
N ASN A 173 -6.87 -29.85 44.54
CA ASN A 173 -7.66 -28.63 44.32
C ASN A 173 -7.41 -28.01 42.93
N SER A 174 -8.20 -26.99 42.58
CA SER A 174 -8.10 -26.27 41.30
C SER A 174 -6.70 -25.68 41.04
N VAL A 175 -6.00 -25.19 42.07
CA VAL A 175 -4.65 -24.62 41.96
C VAL A 175 -3.62 -25.70 41.58
N GLU A 176 -3.75 -26.92 42.10
CA GLU A 176 -2.88 -28.05 41.73
C GLU A 176 -3.13 -28.53 40.29
N VAL A 177 -4.39 -28.55 39.85
CA VAL A 177 -4.76 -28.83 38.45
C VAL A 177 -4.19 -27.76 37.51
N ILE A 178 -4.37 -26.47 37.83
CA ILE A 178 -3.83 -25.34 37.06
C ILE A 178 -2.30 -25.44 36.98
N ARG A 179 -1.60 -25.76 38.07
CA ARG A 179 -0.14 -25.93 38.09
C ARG A 179 0.34 -27.07 37.18
N LEU A 180 -0.42 -28.18 37.07
CA LEU A 180 -0.13 -29.25 36.11
C LEU A 180 -0.37 -28.79 34.67
N MET A 181 -1.47 -28.08 34.39
CA MET A 181 -1.77 -27.51 33.06
C MET A 181 -0.69 -26.50 32.62
N GLN A 182 -0.22 -25.65 33.53
CA GLN A 182 0.90 -24.73 33.31
C GLN A 182 2.21 -25.49 32.99
N LYS A 183 2.54 -26.56 33.73
CA LYS A 183 3.71 -27.40 33.43
C LYS A 183 3.66 -28.03 32.03
N ILE A 184 2.51 -28.55 31.62
CA ILE A 184 2.32 -29.10 30.27
C ILE A 184 2.52 -28.00 29.21
N ARG A 185 1.91 -26.83 29.39
CA ARG A 185 2.11 -25.66 28.50
C ARG A 185 3.59 -25.23 28.44
N THR A 186 4.31 -25.21 29.55
CA THR A 186 5.74 -24.87 29.60
C THR A 186 6.61 -25.93 28.91
N ALA A 187 6.26 -27.22 28.99
CA ALA A 187 6.97 -28.26 28.24
C ALA A 187 6.80 -28.08 26.72
N TYR A 188 5.58 -27.81 26.24
CA TYR A 188 5.32 -27.47 24.83
C TYR A 188 6.05 -26.17 24.40
N ARG A 189 6.05 -25.13 25.26
CA ARG A 189 6.81 -23.89 25.03
C ARG A 189 8.31 -24.15 24.87
N ASN A 190 8.91 -24.94 25.77
CA ASN A 190 10.33 -25.31 25.73
C ASN A 190 10.69 -26.18 24.51
N ALA A 191 9.75 -27.03 24.06
CA ALA A 191 9.86 -27.78 22.81
C ALA A 191 9.64 -26.93 21.54
N LYS A 192 9.37 -25.63 21.68
CA LYS A 192 9.02 -24.67 20.62
C LYS A 192 7.80 -25.11 19.78
N GLN A 193 6.82 -25.74 20.43
CA GLN A 193 5.58 -26.19 19.82
C GLN A 193 4.42 -25.22 20.10
N PRO A 194 3.36 -25.21 19.27
CA PRO A 194 2.14 -24.47 19.58
C PRO A 194 1.56 -24.92 20.93
N LEU A 195 1.13 -23.98 21.77
CA LEU A 195 0.54 -24.31 23.06
C LEU A 195 -0.76 -25.11 22.87
N PRO A 196 -0.91 -26.28 23.52
CA PRO A 196 -2.10 -27.10 23.39
C PRO A 196 -3.27 -26.46 24.16
N TYR A 197 -4.48 -26.69 23.65
CA TYR A 197 -5.68 -26.53 24.46
C TYR A 197 -5.68 -27.65 25.50
N ILE A 198 -5.96 -27.32 26.76
CA ILE A 198 -6.07 -28.29 27.84
C ILE A 198 -7.36 -27.98 28.56
N SER A 199 -8.23 -28.98 28.67
CA SER A 199 -9.45 -28.92 29.47
C SER A 199 -9.49 -30.11 30.43
N PHE A 200 -10.37 -30.03 31.43
CA PHE A 200 -10.70 -31.16 32.29
C PHE A 200 -12.21 -31.23 32.46
N ASP A 201 -12.72 -32.42 32.72
CA ASP A 201 -14.14 -32.63 33.02
C ASP A 201 -14.46 -32.07 34.42
N ARG A 202 -15.39 -31.09 34.50
CA ARG A 202 -15.77 -30.46 35.77
C ARG A 202 -16.65 -31.36 36.64
N GLU A 203 -17.52 -32.19 36.07
CA GLU A 203 -18.41 -33.07 36.84
C GLU A 203 -17.60 -34.19 37.49
N LEU A 204 -16.72 -34.84 36.73
CA LEU A 204 -15.81 -35.85 37.26
C LEU A 204 -14.85 -35.25 38.30
N ALA A 205 -14.38 -34.01 38.12
CA ALA A 205 -13.55 -33.33 39.11
C ALA A 205 -14.30 -33.08 40.43
N HIS A 206 -15.59 -32.74 40.39
CA HIS A 206 -16.44 -32.65 41.59
C HIS A 206 -16.65 -34.01 42.28
N GLU A 207 -16.67 -35.12 41.53
CA GLU A 207 -16.67 -36.48 42.10
C GLU A 207 -15.30 -36.94 42.66
N GLY A 208 -14.23 -36.15 42.45
CA GLY A 208 -12.86 -36.47 42.88
C GLY A 208 -12.04 -37.26 41.85
N THR A 209 -12.45 -37.26 40.59
CA THR A 209 -11.78 -37.95 39.47
C THR A 209 -11.28 -36.94 38.44
N LEU A 210 -9.96 -36.74 38.33
CA LEU A 210 -9.39 -35.80 37.37
C LEU A 210 -9.19 -36.45 35.99
N GLN A 211 -10.04 -36.13 35.03
CA GLN A 211 -9.85 -36.47 33.62
C GLN A 211 -9.38 -35.22 32.85
N LEU A 212 -8.17 -35.27 32.30
CA LEU A 212 -7.53 -34.19 31.54
C LEU A 212 -7.51 -34.52 30.04
N THR A 213 -7.99 -33.60 29.22
CA THR A 213 -7.98 -33.70 27.76
C THR A 213 -6.99 -32.66 27.20
N VAL A 214 -5.92 -33.13 26.58
CA VAL A 214 -4.94 -32.30 25.88
C VAL A 214 -5.23 -32.38 24.37
N VAL A 215 -5.50 -31.24 23.74
CA VAL A 215 -5.91 -31.14 22.34
C VAL A 215 -5.04 -30.11 21.63
N GLU A 216 -4.29 -30.52 20.61
CA GLU A 216 -3.59 -29.56 19.75
C GLU A 216 -4.58 -28.75 18.90
N LYS A 217 -4.33 -27.44 18.77
CA LYS A 217 -5.37 -26.48 18.39
C LYS A 217 -5.91 -26.73 16.97
N LYS A 218 -7.22 -27.06 16.90
CA LYS A 218 -8.00 -27.46 15.70
C LYS A 218 -7.63 -26.67 14.45
N ARG A 219 -7.20 -27.37 13.40
CA ARG A 219 -6.92 -26.83 12.06
C ARG A 219 -8.09 -27.12 11.11
N LYS A 220 -8.29 -26.30 10.07
CA LYS A 220 -9.30 -26.62 9.04
C LYS A 220 -8.86 -27.87 8.26
N ASN A 221 -9.79 -28.80 8.10
CA ASN A 221 -9.71 -30.00 7.27
C ASN A 221 -8.67 -31.07 7.68
N ILE A 222 -8.43 -31.24 8.99
CA ILE A 222 -7.77 -32.44 9.56
C ILE A 222 -8.61 -32.89 10.77
N GLU A 223 -8.90 -34.19 10.89
CA GLU A 223 -9.53 -34.74 12.10
C GLU A 223 -8.54 -34.77 13.27
N PRO A 224 -8.95 -34.44 14.51
CA PRO A 224 -8.05 -34.44 15.64
C PRO A 224 -7.64 -35.87 16.02
N GLU A 225 -6.33 -36.11 16.15
CA GLU A 225 -5.81 -37.34 16.74
C GLU A 225 -6.02 -37.29 18.26
N TYR A 226 -6.85 -38.20 18.78
CA TYR A 226 -7.17 -38.29 20.19
C TYR A 226 -6.16 -39.19 20.91
N VAL A 227 -5.50 -38.68 21.96
CA VAL A 227 -4.93 -39.56 22.99
C VAL A 227 -6.09 -40.20 23.73
N SER A 228 -6.16 -41.53 23.76
CA SER A 228 -7.29 -42.24 24.37
C SER A 228 -7.26 -42.08 25.90
N PRO A 229 -8.41 -41.90 26.58
CA PRO A 229 -8.48 -41.97 28.04
C PRO A 229 -7.96 -43.32 28.61
N GLU A 230 -7.86 -44.35 27.77
CA GLU A 230 -7.30 -45.66 28.13
C GLU A 230 -5.78 -45.62 28.40
N ASP A 231 -5.05 -44.64 27.83
CA ASP A 231 -3.60 -44.50 28.00
C ASP A 231 -3.17 -43.89 29.35
N ILE A 232 -4.11 -43.34 30.14
CA ILE A 232 -3.83 -42.78 31.49
C ILE A 232 -4.79 -43.34 32.56
N PRO A 233 -4.63 -44.62 32.98
CA PRO A 233 -5.60 -45.30 33.85
C PRO A 233 -5.46 -44.96 35.35
N VAL A 234 -6.22 -43.95 35.81
CA VAL A 234 -6.40 -43.60 37.24
C VAL A 234 -7.87 -43.68 37.68
N ARG A 235 -8.35 -44.90 37.97
CA ARG A 235 -9.58 -45.10 38.78
C ARG A 235 -9.24 -45.16 40.27
N VAL A 236 -10.12 -44.60 41.11
CA VAL A 236 -10.10 -44.66 42.59
C VAL A 236 -11.53 -44.94 43.08
N ALA A 237 -11.69 -45.76 44.13
CA ALA A 237 -13.01 -46.18 44.65
C ALA A 237 -13.35 -45.53 46.00
N LYS A 238 -14.65 -45.39 46.27
CA LYS A 238 -15.25 -44.56 47.34
C LYS A 238 -15.64 -45.37 48.59
N PRO A 239 -15.21 -45.01 49.81
CA PRO A 239 -15.73 -45.56 51.07
C PRO A 239 -17.00 -44.83 51.59
N ALA A 240 -17.62 -45.37 52.65
CA ALA A 240 -18.95 -45.01 53.16
C ALA A 240 -18.99 -43.80 54.13
N ALA A 241 -20.19 -43.47 54.67
CA ALA A 241 -20.54 -42.13 55.18
C ALA A 241 -21.11 -42.04 56.62
N ALA A 242 -21.10 -40.80 57.14
CA ALA A 242 -21.88 -40.24 58.26
C ALA A 242 -21.54 -40.71 59.72
N PRO A 243 -21.98 -40.01 60.80
CA PRO A 243 -22.82 -38.80 60.87
C PRO A 243 -22.38 -37.64 61.82
N ALA A 244 -22.95 -36.44 61.58
CA ALA A 244 -23.42 -35.38 62.50
C ALA A 244 -22.62 -34.84 63.72
N ALA A 245 -22.49 -33.51 63.81
CA ALA A 245 -22.68 -32.65 65.01
C ALA A 245 -22.71 -31.15 64.63
N ASN A 246 -23.24 -30.26 65.50
CA ASN A 246 -23.40 -28.80 65.24
C ASN A 246 -22.66 -27.92 66.30
N PRO A 247 -22.52 -26.58 66.11
CA PRO A 247 -21.55 -25.65 66.76
C PRO A 247 -22.10 -25.08 68.12
N PRO A 248 -21.57 -24.01 68.79
CA PRO A 248 -20.59 -22.97 68.39
C PRO A 248 -19.61 -22.46 69.50
N GLN A 249 -19.01 -21.26 69.27
CA GLN A 249 -18.51 -20.21 70.21
C GLN A 249 -17.01 -19.85 70.15
N ALA A 250 -16.52 -18.66 70.60
CA ALA A 250 -17.02 -17.25 70.57
C ALA A 250 -16.03 -16.29 71.32
N ILE A 251 -15.98 -14.98 70.96
CA ILE A 251 -15.52 -13.83 71.81
C ILE A 251 -13.96 -13.83 72.09
N THR A 252 -13.18 -12.76 72.31
CA THR A 252 -13.33 -11.45 73.02
C THR A 252 -12.28 -10.39 72.56
N GLN A 253 -12.66 -9.11 72.49
CA GLN A 253 -12.05 -7.84 73.02
C GLN A 253 -10.50 -7.61 73.16
N ALA A 254 -9.95 -6.39 73.40
CA ALA A 254 -10.24 -4.97 73.07
C ALA A 254 -9.33 -4.01 73.91
N LYS A 255 -8.94 -2.83 73.38
CA LYS A 255 -8.62 -1.52 74.04
C LYS A 255 -7.91 -0.57 73.04
N ARG A 256 -8.36 0.67 72.78
CA ARG A 256 -8.25 1.94 73.58
C ARG A 256 -6.78 2.40 73.80
N ALA A 257 -6.24 3.51 73.24
CA ALA A 257 -6.65 4.95 73.15
C ALA A 257 -6.05 5.82 74.30
N PRO A 258 -5.94 7.19 74.26
CA PRO A 258 -6.19 8.20 73.18
C PRO A 258 -5.19 9.44 73.14
N GLN A 259 -5.59 10.49 72.37
CA GLN A 259 -5.49 11.97 72.64
C GLN A 259 -4.26 12.84 72.20
N GLY A 260 -4.56 14.02 71.61
CA GLY A 260 -3.65 15.17 71.39
C GLY A 260 -4.13 16.19 70.33
N THR A 261 -4.41 17.45 70.70
CA THR A 261 -4.85 18.61 69.84
C THR A 261 -5.01 19.89 70.73
N PRO A 262 -5.34 21.14 70.27
CA PRO A 262 -5.42 21.78 68.93
C PRO A 262 -4.89 23.27 68.85
N ILE A 263 -5.26 24.04 67.79
CA ILE A 263 -5.30 25.54 67.59
C ILE A 263 -3.94 26.33 67.53
N ALA A 264 -3.75 27.50 66.84
CA ALA A 264 -4.64 28.45 66.11
C ALA A 264 -3.97 29.27 64.95
N GLN A 265 -4.76 30.13 64.27
CA GLN A 265 -4.42 31.11 63.19
C GLN A 265 -4.24 32.56 63.78
N PRO A 266 -4.24 33.77 63.09
CA PRO A 266 -4.44 34.11 61.65
C PRO A 266 -3.72 35.38 61.00
N THR A 267 -3.79 35.51 59.66
CA THR A 267 -4.00 36.74 58.79
C THR A 267 -2.93 37.86 58.46
N VAL A 268 -3.17 38.48 57.27
CA VAL A 268 -2.79 39.83 56.69
C VAL A 268 -1.45 40.05 55.89
N LYS A 269 -1.51 40.93 54.86
CA LYS A 269 -0.44 41.55 54.00
C LYS A 269 0.06 42.90 54.63
N PRO A 270 0.85 43.86 54.02
CA PRO A 270 1.50 43.95 52.68
C PRO A 270 2.92 44.63 52.54
N ALA A 271 3.55 44.43 51.36
CA ALA A 271 4.34 45.38 50.51
C ALA A 271 5.70 46.06 50.91
N VAL A 272 6.41 46.52 49.83
CA VAL A 272 7.48 47.56 49.70
C VAL A 272 8.98 47.13 49.69
N LYS A 273 9.79 47.89 48.91
CA LYS A 273 11.26 47.82 48.59
C LYS A 273 12.10 48.64 49.63
N PRO A 274 13.48 48.70 49.66
CA PRO A 274 14.38 49.04 48.53
C PRO A 274 15.90 48.61 48.61
N THR A 275 16.74 49.27 47.78
CA THR A 275 18.20 49.59 47.91
C THR A 275 19.34 48.60 47.53
N THR A 276 20.40 49.21 46.96
CA THR A 276 21.76 48.75 46.53
C THR A 276 22.86 49.52 47.33
N PRO A 277 24.20 49.46 47.10
CA PRO A 277 25.09 48.68 46.19
C PRO A 277 26.14 47.87 47.05
N PRO A 278 27.50 47.80 46.88
CA PRO A 278 28.46 47.99 45.76
C PRO A 278 29.62 46.92 45.63
N ALA A 279 30.62 47.23 44.78
CA ALA A 279 32.09 46.94 44.89
C ALA A 279 32.79 45.88 43.97
N LYS A 280 34.07 46.16 43.69
CA LYS A 280 35.13 45.54 42.81
C LYS A 280 36.52 45.72 43.54
N PRO A 281 37.75 45.41 43.03
CA PRO A 281 38.28 44.98 41.69
C PRO A 281 38.77 43.50 41.73
N THR A 282 39.82 42.91 41.10
CA THR A 282 41.03 43.21 40.25
C THR A 282 41.14 42.21 39.06
N SER A 283 42.05 42.22 38.06
CA SER A 283 43.44 42.72 37.77
C SER A 283 44.57 41.71 38.12
N GLU A 284 45.63 41.42 37.32
CA GLU A 284 46.18 41.89 35.99
C GLU A 284 46.47 40.67 35.05
N GLY A 285 47.16 40.64 33.87
CA GLY A 285 48.02 41.51 33.03
C GLY A 285 48.00 41.06 31.52
N ILE A 286 48.78 41.50 30.50
CA ILE A 286 50.16 42.05 30.28
C ILE A 286 51.21 40.92 30.02
N GLU A 287 52.10 40.87 28.98
CA GLU A 287 52.78 41.85 28.08
C GLU A 287 53.14 41.25 26.65
N ASP A 288 53.80 41.94 25.69
CA ASP A 288 53.38 43.05 24.77
C ASP A 288 54.44 43.28 23.61
N LYS A 289 54.13 44.19 22.65
CA LYS A 289 54.97 44.88 21.62
C LYS A 289 55.12 44.19 20.25
N GLY A 290 55.03 44.89 19.11
CA GLY A 290 54.76 46.32 18.82
C GLY A 290 55.34 46.72 17.44
N VAL A 291 55.08 47.87 16.79
CA VAL A 291 54.56 49.20 17.21
C VAL A 291 54.02 49.97 15.97
N ARG A 292 53.10 50.96 16.16
CA ARG A 292 52.57 51.96 15.17
C ARG A 292 51.58 51.39 14.12
N VAL A 293 50.61 52.13 13.53
CA VAL A 293 49.90 53.41 13.81
C VAL A 293 48.64 53.43 12.90
N ALA A 294 47.51 54.14 13.08
CA ALA A 294 47.00 55.11 14.07
C ALA A 294 45.48 54.85 14.35
N GLN A 295 44.71 55.87 14.76
CA GLN A 295 43.23 55.84 14.95
C GLN A 295 42.62 57.23 14.60
N PRO A 296 41.28 57.36 14.54
CA PRO A 296 40.53 57.78 15.74
C PRO A 296 39.24 56.96 16.04
N LYS A 297 38.59 57.26 17.17
CA LYS A 297 37.44 56.52 17.76
C LYS A 297 36.11 57.30 17.75
N PRO A 298 34.94 56.63 17.90
CA PRO A 298 33.61 57.25 17.90
C PRO A 298 33.13 57.75 19.28
N PRO A 299 32.09 58.60 19.34
CA PRO A 299 31.10 58.49 20.42
C PRO A 299 29.64 58.95 20.11
N THR A 300 28.73 58.58 21.03
CA THR A 300 27.52 59.36 21.49
C THR A 300 26.09 59.01 21.04
N LYS A 301 25.29 58.70 22.09
CA LYS A 301 23.85 58.82 22.45
C LYS A 301 22.93 59.83 21.70
N THR A 302 21.59 59.98 21.93
CA THR A 302 20.36 59.23 22.41
C THR A 302 19.22 60.31 22.62
N ILE A 303 17.95 59.95 22.96
CA ILE A 303 16.86 60.77 23.60
C ILE A 303 15.88 61.50 22.61
N VAL A 304 14.64 61.01 22.34
CA VAL A 304 13.28 61.24 23.00
C VAL A 304 12.55 62.52 22.48
N PRO A 305 11.19 62.68 22.45
CA PRO A 305 10.03 61.97 23.08
C PRO A 305 9.07 61.25 22.08
N VAL A 306 7.99 60.50 22.39
CA VAL A 306 7.08 60.22 23.56
C VAL A 306 5.71 60.96 23.55
N GLN A 307 4.60 60.18 23.63
CA GLN A 307 3.20 60.55 23.99
C GLN A 307 2.41 61.46 23.00
N GLN A 308 1.06 61.47 22.90
CA GLN A 308 -0.05 60.61 23.38
C GLN A 308 -1.36 61.01 22.64
N THR A 309 -2.37 60.13 22.49
CA THR A 309 -3.84 60.35 22.73
C THR A 309 -4.70 59.20 22.18
N ASP A 310 -5.84 58.98 22.83
CA ASP A 310 -6.83 57.94 22.54
C ASP A 310 -8.05 58.45 21.73
N GLU A 311 -8.97 57.52 21.46
CA GLU A 311 -10.43 57.68 21.19
C GLU A 311 -11.00 58.18 19.82
N ASP A 312 -12.04 57.43 19.43
CA ASP A 312 -13.30 57.81 18.76
C ASP A 312 -13.50 57.96 17.22
N LYS A 313 -14.40 57.08 16.72
CA LYS A 313 -15.50 57.25 15.73
C LYS A 313 -15.28 58.05 14.41
N LYS A 314 -15.44 57.33 13.28
CA LYS A 314 -16.28 57.57 12.06
C LYS A 314 -16.64 59.01 11.61
N PRO A 315 -16.87 59.31 10.29
CA PRO A 315 -16.71 58.48 9.06
C PRO A 315 -16.22 59.22 7.76
N LYS A 316 -16.12 58.46 6.64
CA LYS A 316 -16.33 58.87 5.21
C LYS A 316 -15.36 59.88 4.50
N THR A 317 -14.72 59.39 3.42
CA THR A 317 -14.62 59.93 2.02
C THR A 317 -14.64 61.46 1.76
N PRO A 318 -13.76 62.00 0.88
CA PRO A 318 -13.85 61.69 -0.57
C PRO A 318 -12.58 61.68 -1.45
N ASP A 319 -12.76 61.10 -2.65
CA ASP A 319 -12.16 61.36 -3.98
C ASP A 319 -10.67 61.64 -4.21
N THR A 320 -10.14 60.93 -5.22
CA THR A 320 -9.46 61.59 -6.35
C THR A 320 -9.68 60.79 -7.64
N THR A 321 -9.86 61.49 -8.78
CA THR A 321 -10.38 60.91 -10.03
C THR A 321 -9.31 60.59 -11.06
N GLY A 322 -9.42 59.43 -11.74
CA GLY A 322 -8.78 59.16 -13.03
C GLY A 322 -9.79 59.21 -14.20
N PRO A 323 -9.40 59.59 -15.43
CA PRO A 323 -10.30 59.65 -16.57
C PRO A 323 -10.60 58.24 -17.13
N ALA A 324 -11.85 58.02 -17.56
CA ALA A 324 -12.31 56.73 -18.08
C ALA A 324 -12.38 56.70 -19.62
N PHE A 325 -12.33 55.48 -20.18
CA PHE A 325 -13.03 55.15 -21.42
C PHE A 325 -14.24 54.27 -21.09
N VAL A 326 -15.29 54.36 -21.91
CA VAL A 326 -16.67 54.12 -21.47
C VAL A 326 -17.23 52.78 -21.94
N LEU A 327 -17.88 52.05 -21.02
CA LEU A 327 -18.88 51.03 -21.31
C LEU A 327 -20.15 51.34 -20.50
N ALA A 328 -21.30 51.42 -21.16
CA ALA A 328 -22.61 51.67 -20.57
C ALA A 328 -23.74 51.37 -21.58
N PRO A 329 -24.98 51.08 -21.15
CA PRO A 329 -25.43 50.65 -19.82
C PRO A 329 -26.27 49.34 -19.85
N THR A 330 -26.66 48.86 -18.67
CA THR A 330 -27.57 47.74 -18.47
C THR A 330 -29.06 48.14 -18.58
N ALA A 331 -29.93 47.15 -18.80
CA ALA A 331 -31.38 47.24 -18.61
C ALA A 331 -31.85 46.21 -17.56
N LYS A 332 -33.03 46.42 -16.96
CA LYS A 332 -33.54 45.65 -15.81
C LYS A 332 -34.37 44.41 -16.21
N PRO A 333 -34.50 43.39 -15.33
CA PRO A 333 -35.33 42.21 -15.55
C PRO A 333 -36.79 42.42 -15.14
N SER A 334 -37.73 41.75 -15.83
CA SER A 334 -38.87 40.99 -15.26
C SER A 334 -39.77 40.42 -16.37
N ALA A 335 -40.50 39.34 -16.02
CA ALA A 335 -41.69 38.76 -16.66
C ALA A 335 -41.52 37.60 -17.67
N ASP A 336 -42.34 36.58 -17.40
CA ASP A 336 -42.89 35.50 -18.22
C ASP A 336 -41.98 34.39 -18.78
N ALA A 337 -42.54 33.18 -18.83
CA ALA A 337 -41.86 31.92 -19.10
C ALA A 337 -42.21 31.34 -20.48
N PRO A 338 -41.44 30.36 -20.95
CA PRO A 338 -42.07 29.22 -21.64
C PRO A 338 -41.52 27.84 -21.25
N VAL A 339 -42.47 26.93 -21.00
CA VAL A 339 -42.57 25.55 -21.54
C VAL A 339 -41.30 24.70 -21.66
N VAL A 340 -41.29 23.55 -20.96
CA VAL A 340 -40.40 22.41 -21.22
C VAL A 340 -40.90 21.61 -22.43
N VAL A 341 -39.99 21.19 -23.32
CA VAL A 341 -40.23 20.21 -24.39
C VAL A 341 -39.07 19.22 -24.44
N GLU A 342 -39.37 17.94 -24.58
CA GLU A 342 -38.40 16.84 -24.59
C GLU A 342 -37.73 16.64 -25.97
N PRO A 343 -36.49 16.10 -26.03
CA PRO A 343 -35.84 15.73 -27.28
C PRO A 343 -36.34 14.36 -27.79
N GLN A 344 -36.70 14.28 -29.08
CA GLN A 344 -37.10 13.02 -29.71
C GLN A 344 -35.94 12.19 -30.29
N VAL A 345 -36.21 10.89 -30.45
CA VAL A 345 -35.32 9.85 -30.98
C VAL A 345 -35.31 9.86 -32.51
N PRO A 346 -34.17 9.65 -33.19
CA PRO A 346 -34.12 9.40 -34.63
C PRO A 346 -34.55 7.97 -34.96
N ALA A 347 -35.44 7.80 -35.94
CA ALA A 347 -35.97 6.50 -36.35
C ALA A 347 -35.23 5.93 -37.59
N ASP A 348 -35.26 4.59 -37.72
CA ASP A 348 -35.40 3.87 -38.99
C ASP A 348 -35.51 2.35 -38.73
N PHE A 349 -36.72 1.77 -38.80
CA PHE A 349 -36.94 0.35 -39.09
C PHE A 349 -38.36 0.11 -39.64
N ASP A 350 -38.56 -0.98 -40.39
CA ASP A 350 -39.66 -1.15 -41.37
C ASP A 350 -41.00 -1.61 -40.74
N LEU A 351 -42.11 -1.03 -41.23
CA LEU A 351 -43.50 -1.35 -40.88
C LEU A 351 -44.19 -2.15 -41.99
N SER A 352 -43.81 -3.43 -42.15
CA SER A 352 -44.41 -4.29 -43.19
C SER A 352 -44.50 -5.79 -42.83
N LYS A 353 -45.04 -6.12 -41.64
CA LYS A 353 -45.60 -7.44 -41.29
C LYS A 353 -46.59 -7.35 -40.12
N THR A 354 -47.60 -8.22 -40.12
CA THR A 354 -48.70 -8.29 -39.13
C THR A 354 -48.57 -9.50 -38.22
N GLU A 355 -49.17 -9.44 -37.02
CA GLU A 355 -48.88 -10.35 -35.90
C GLU A 355 -49.41 -11.80 -36.08
N ASP A 356 -50.41 -12.01 -36.94
CA ASP A 356 -51.10 -13.31 -37.14
C ASP A 356 -50.24 -14.46 -37.70
N GLU A 357 -48.95 -14.25 -38.02
CA GLU A 357 -48.11 -15.22 -38.75
C GLU A 357 -46.87 -15.72 -37.96
N LEU A 358 -46.78 -15.49 -36.64
CA LEU A 358 -45.53 -15.78 -35.88
C LEU A 358 -45.65 -16.52 -34.53
N ILE A 359 -46.84 -16.84 -34.01
CA ILE A 359 -46.99 -17.70 -32.82
C ILE A 359 -48.02 -18.81 -33.09
N ALA A 360 -47.53 -19.88 -33.74
CA ALA A 360 -48.13 -21.20 -33.73
C ALA A 360 -47.00 -22.24 -33.55
N GLU A 361 -47.34 -23.41 -33.01
CA GLU A 361 -46.41 -24.53 -32.75
C GLU A 361 -45.25 -24.26 -31.79
N GLN A 362 -45.52 -24.35 -30.48
CA GLN A 362 -45.11 -25.58 -29.77
C GLN A 362 -45.92 -25.81 -28.49
N GLU A 363 -46.04 -27.07 -28.10
CA GLU A 363 -46.95 -27.55 -27.05
C GLU A 363 -46.41 -27.25 -25.65
N VAL A 364 -47.29 -26.75 -24.77
CA VAL A 364 -47.12 -26.86 -23.31
C VAL A 364 -48.23 -27.76 -22.79
N THR A 365 -47.83 -28.77 -22.02
CA THR A 365 -48.72 -29.78 -21.45
C THR A 365 -49.75 -29.18 -20.50
N GLU A 366 -50.93 -29.79 -20.47
CA GLU A 366 -52.02 -29.55 -19.52
C GLU A 366 -51.48 -29.57 -18.07
N ALA A 367 -51.33 -28.38 -17.48
CA ALA A 367 -50.75 -28.19 -16.16
C ALA A 367 -51.85 -28.01 -15.12
N GLU A 368 -51.75 -28.75 -14.01
CA GLU A 368 -52.71 -28.71 -12.91
C GLU A 368 -52.78 -27.31 -12.30
N THR A 369 -53.98 -26.77 -12.13
CA THR A 369 -54.19 -25.50 -11.42
C THR A 369 -53.76 -25.66 -9.96
N PRO A 370 -52.80 -24.87 -9.45
CA PRO A 370 -52.29 -25.04 -8.10
C PRO A 370 -53.38 -24.73 -7.07
N GLU A 371 -53.68 -25.69 -6.20
CA GLU A 371 -54.81 -25.70 -5.25
C GLU A 371 -54.76 -24.57 -4.19
N ASN A 372 -53.64 -23.85 -4.12
CA ASN A 372 -53.18 -23.07 -2.96
C ASN A 372 -53.06 -21.55 -3.21
N VAL A 373 -53.67 -21.03 -4.27
CA VAL A 373 -53.75 -19.57 -4.51
C VAL A 373 -54.90 -18.97 -3.70
N ASP A 374 -54.54 -18.18 -2.69
CA ASP A 374 -55.48 -17.48 -1.79
C ASP A 374 -55.77 -16.03 -2.22
N LEU A 375 -55.04 -15.52 -3.22
CA LEU A 375 -55.06 -14.13 -3.66
C LEU A 375 -55.13 -14.05 -5.19
N ILE A 376 -56.17 -13.43 -5.73
CA ILE A 376 -56.42 -13.29 -7.18
C ILE A 376 -56.38 -11.81 -7.55
N LEU A 377 -55.60 -11.42 -8.56
CA LEU A 377 -55.63 -10.06 -9.11
C LEU A 377 -56.92 -9.87 -9.93
N VAL A 378 -57.71 -8.83 -9.62
CA VAL A 378 -59.01 -8.55 -10.26
C VAL A 378 -58.96 -7.30 -11.13
N ASP A 379 -58.17 -6.30 -10.74
CA ASP A 379 -58.02 -5.02 -11.45
C ASP A 379 -56.59 -4.51 -11.25
N ASP A 380 -55.93 -4.08 -12.32
CA ASP A 380 -54.57 -3.53 -12.32
C ASP A 380 -54.52 -2.00 -12.50
N GLN A 381 -55.68 -1.35 -12.63
CA GLN A 381 -55.86 0.10 -12.74
C GLN A 381 -56.93 0.63 -11.76
N ALA A 382 -57.04 0.01 -10.59
CA ALA A 382 -57.99 0.38 -9.55
C ALA A 382 -57.68 1.77 -8.97
N THR A 383 -58.63 2.71 -9.08
CA THR A 383 -58.58 3.97 -8.31
C THR A 383 -58.81 3.68 -6.83
N ALA A 384 -57.94 4.17 -5.95
CA ALA A 384 -58.07 4.02 -4.50
C ALA A 384 -59.39 4.63 -3.96
N PHE A 385 -60.35 3.77 -3.62
CA PHE A 385 -61.58 4.17 -2.92
C PHE A 385 -61.28 4.31 -1.41
N LEU A 386 -61.18 5.54 -0.92
CA LEU A 386 -61.01 5.83 0.51
C LEU A 386 -62.34 6.09 1.26
N ASP A 387 -63.43 6.33 0.54
CA ASP A 387 -64.77 6.51 1.11
C ASP A 387 -65.53 5.17 1.19
N GLY A 388 -65.22 4.40 2.24
CA GLY A 388 -65.99 3.23 2.68
C GLY A 388 -66.43 3.40 4.12
N GLU A 389 -67.74 3.34 4.38
CA GLU A 389 -68.29 3.38 5.75
C GLU A 389 -67.86 2.14 6.54
N THR A 390 -67.59 2.32 7.85
CA THR A 390 -67.24 1.21 8.75
C THR A 390 -68.42 0.22 8.87
N PRO A 391 -68.20 -1.10 8.71
CA PRO A 391 -69.23 -2.10 8.93
C PRO A 391 -69.88 -1.98 10.33
N VAL A 392 -71.19 -2.16 10.39
CA VAL A 392 -71.97 -1.99 11.64
C VAL A 392 -71.97 -3.24 12.51
N ASP A 393 -71.77 -4.41 11.91
CA ASP A 393 -71.56 -5.69 12.58
C ASP A 393 -70.20 -6.28 12.13
N LEU A 394 -69.38 -6.69 13.10
CA LEU A 394 -68.09 -7.36 12.89
C LEU A 394 -68.14 -8.74 13.56
N GLU A 395 -67.89 -9.81 12.80
CA GLU A 395 -67.77 -11.17 13.37
C GLU A 395 -66.31 -11.48 13.73
N PHE A 396 -66.04 -11.67 15.02
CA PHE A 396 -64.75 -12.09 15.54
C PHE A 396 -64.61 -13.62 15.50
N THR A 397 -63.47 -14.10 15.01
CA THR A 397 -63.07 -15.51 15.02
C THR A 397 -62.29 -15.81 16.30
N GLU A 398 -62.56 -16.95 16.94
CA GLU A 398 -61.84 -17.41 18.14
C GLU A 398 -61.13 -18.74 17.81
N ARG A 399 -59.79 -18.73 17.83
CA ARG A 399 -58.92 -19.91 17.62
C ARG A 399 -58.41 -20.44 18.95
N THR A 400 -58.24 -21.76 19.08
CA THR A 400 -57.76 -22.36 20.34
C THR A 400 -56.25 -22.16 20.52
N GLU A 401 -55.78 -22.07 21.77
CA GLU A 401 -54.36 -21.98 22.11
C GLU A 401 -53.50 -23.12 21.50
N ASN A 402 -54.10 -24.29 21.21
CA ASN A 402 -53.40 -25.41 20.57
C ASN A 402 -53.07 -25.19 19.09
N GLU A 403 -53.71 -24.20 18.43
CA GLU A 403 -53.38 -23.82 17.04
C GLU A 403 -52.36 -22.65 16.99
N LEU A 404 -52.03 -22.03 18.14
CA LEU A 404 -51.14 -20.87 18.21
C LEU A 404 -49.65 -21.26 18.12
N LEU A 405 -48.92 -20.53 17.28
CA LEU A 405 -47.47 -20.56 17.13
C LEU A 405 -46.90 -19.18 17.44
N ILE A 406 -45.82 -19.15 18.22
CA ILE A 406 -45.02 -17.94 18.47
C ILE A 406 -43.71 -18.14 17.70
N LEU A 407 -43.43 -17.25 16.74
CA LEU A 407 -42.38 -17.43 15.74
C LEU A 407 -41.25 -16.40 15.89
N GLU A 408 -40.01 -16.87 15.90
CA GLU A 408 -38.82 -16.03 15.77
C GLU A 408 -38.66 -15.61 14.30
N THR A 409 -38.58 -14.30 14.04
CA THR A 409 -38.63 -13.76 12.67
C THR A 409 -37.24 -13.35 12.17
N PHE A 410 -36.85 -13.83 11.00
CA PHE A 410 -35.61 -13.48 10.31
C PHE A 410 -35.91 -12.79 8.98
N ILE A 411 -35.17 -11.73 8.65
CA ILE A 411 -35.25 -11.05 7.34
C ILE A 411 -33.86 -11.07 6.70
N GLU A 412 -33.74 -11.74 5.55
CA GLU A 412 -32.45 -12.06 4.89
C GLU A 412 -31.38 -12.69 5.83
N GLY A 413 -31.82 -13.37 6.89
CA GLY A 413 -30.96 -14.00 7.89
C GLY A 413 -30.54 -13.10 9.07
N GLU A 414 -30.94 -11.82 9.10
CA GLU A 414 -30.89 -10.99 10.31
C GLU A 414 -32.14 -11.26 11.18
N PRO A 415 -32.00 -11.63 12.47
CA PRO A 415 -33.14 -11.74 13.37
C PRO A 415 -33.82 -10.38 13.60
N ARG A 416 -35.10 -10.41 13.98
CA ARG A 416 -35.87 -9.26 14.45
C ARG A 416 -36.17 -9.44 15.94
N ASP A 417 -36.13 -8.36 16.71
CA ASP A 417 -36.39 -8.37 18.17
C ASP A 417 -37.88 -8.58 18.53
N GLU A 418 -38.75 -8.86 17.54
CA GLU A 418 -40.19 -9.04 17.69
C GLU A 418 -40.59 -10.49 17.39
N ALA A 419 -41.26 -11.12 18.35
CA ALA A 419 -41.89 -12.42 18.18
C ALA A 419 -43.23 -12.26 17.44
N LEU A 420 -43.44 -13.07 16.41
CA LEU A 420 -44.58 -12.98 15.51
C LEU A 420 -45.62 -14.06 15.85
N LEU A 421 -46.88 -13.66 16.05
CA LEU A 421 -47.98 -14.59 16.32
C LEU A 421 -48.55 -15.15 15.02
N ALA A 422 -48.83 -16.45 15.00
CA ALA A 422 -49.48 -17.12 13.88
C ALA A 422 -50.36 -18.28 14.33
N TYR A 423 -51.47 -18.53 13.64
CA TYR A 423 -52.30 -19.72 13.82
C TYR A 423 -52.06 -20.73 12.69
N SER A 424 -51.90 -22.02 13.05
CA SER A 424 -51.77 -23.13 12.11
C SER A 424 -53.07 -23.92 12.05
N THR A 425 -53.87 -23.77 10.98
CA THR A 425 -55.20 -24.39 10.88
C THR A 425 -55.12 -25.92 10.77
N THR A 426 -55.83 -26.62 11.65
CA THR A 426 -55.81 -28.09 11.72
C THR A 426 -56.36 -28.80 10.48
N ASP A 427 -57.44 -28.29 9.87
CA ASP A 427 -58.08 -28.91 8.69
C ASP A 427 -57.37 -28.60 7.35
N THR A 428 -56.71 -27.45 7.22
CA THR A 428 -56.17 -26.97 5.92
C THR A 428 -54.66 -26.72 5.88
N LYS A 429 -53.95 -26.86 7.01
CA LYS A 429 -52.50 -26.55 7.14
C LYS A 429 -52.13 -25.13 6.68
N LYS A 430 -53.08 -24.19 6.71
CA LYS A 430 -52.81 -22.78 6.42
C LYS A 430 -52.14 -22.15 7.63
N LEU A 431 -51.11 -21.35 7.36
CA LEU A 431 -50.51 -20.46 8.34
C LEU A 431 -51.16 -19.08 8.20
N LEU A 432 -51.89 -18.66 9.22
CA LEU A 432 -52.47 -17.33 9.37
C LEU A 432 -51.54 -16.51 10.26
N ILE A 433 -51.03 -15.39 9.78
CA ILE A 433 -50.02 -14.55 10.45
C ILE A 433 -50.66 -13.24 10.93
N SER A 434 -50.30 -12.80 12.14
CA SER A 434 -50.60 -11.46 12.66
C SER A 434 -50.10 -10.39 11.68
N LEU A 435 -51.02 -9.63 11.09
CA LEU A 435 -50.68 -8.56 10.16
C LEU A 435 -49.87 -7.45 10.85
N THR A 436 -50.18 -7.14 12.11
CA THR A 436 -49.46 -6.14 12.91
C THR A 436 -48.01 -6.54 13.16
N SER A 437 -47.74 -7.76 13.65
CA SER A 437 -46.37 -8.27 13.80
C SER A 437 -45.62 -8.31 12.46
N PHE A 438 -46.30 -8.66 11.38
CA PHE A 438 -45.71 -8.77 10.05
C PHE A 438 -45.27 -7.41 9.48
N VAL A 439 -46.12 -6.38 9.55
CA VAL A 439 -45.76 -5.04 9.03
C VAL A 439 -44.71 -4.33 9.89
N ASN A 440 -44.72 -4.56 11.21
CA ASN A 440 -43.67 -4.06 12.11
C ASN A 440 -42.32 -4.71 11.83
N ALA A 441 -42.27 -6.04 11.64
CA ALA A 441 -41.04 -6.76 11.30
C ALA A 441 -40.42 -6.26 9.97
N LEU A 442 -41.24 -6.00 8.95
CA LEU A 442 -40.82 -5.38 7.68
C LEU A 442 -40.42 -3.90 7.83
N GLY A 443 -40.87 -3.23 8.90
CA GLY A 443 -40.65 -1.81 9.17
C GLY A 443 -41.45 -0.89 8.25
N VAL A 444 -42.70 -1.25 7.92
CA VAL A 444 -43.54 -0.54 6.94
C VAL A 444 -44.75 0.14 7.61
N PRO A 445 -45.11 1.38 7.21
CA PRO A 445 -46.11 2.18 7.93
C PRO A 445 -47.54 1.81 7.49
N ILE A 446 -48.01 0.66 7.98
CA ILE A 446 -49.39 0.20 7.85
C ILE A 446 -49.99 0.11 9.25
N ASN A 447 -51.07 0.85 9.47
CA ASN A 447 -51.80 0.87 10.72
C ASN A 447 -52.95 -0.16 10.65
N VAL A 448 -52.93 -1.14 11.55
CA VAL A 448 -53.95 -2.19 11.66
C VAL A 448 -54.85 -1.87 12.85
N ASN A 449 -56.17 -1.87 12.65
CA ASN A 449 -57.15 -1.58 13.69
C ASN A 449 -58.28 -2.64 13.70
N PRO A 450 -58.15 -3.69 14.54
CA PRO A 450 -59.13 -4.75 14.69
C PRO A 450 -60.50 -4.26 15.17
N GLU A 451 -60.58 -3.24 16.04
CA GLU A 451 -61.86 -2.66 16.51
C GLU A 451 -62.71 -2.10 15.35
N SER A 452 -62.08 -1.80 14.22
CA SER A 452 -62.73 -1.30 12.99
C SER A 452 -62.69 -2.28 11.81
N GLY A 453 -62.08 -3.46 11.99
CA GLY A 453 -61.84 -4.43 10.93
C GLY A 453 -61.08 -3.86 9.72
N ARG A 454 -60.14 -2.93 9.93
CA ARG A 454 -59.47 -2.17 8.85
C ARG A 454 -57.97 -2.06 9.07
N ALA A 455 -57.19 -2.24 8.01
CA ALA A 455 -55.76 -1.96 7.94
C ALA A 455 -55.46 -1.05 6.75
N GLU A 456 -54.71 0.03 6.97
CA GLU A 456 -54.41 1.03 5.94
C GLU A 456 -53.01 1.64 6.10
N GLY A 457 -52.39 2.05 4.99
CA GLY A 457 -51.07 2.65 4.99
C GLY A 457 -50.43 2.67 3.61
N TRP A 458 -49.11 2.44 3.53
CA TRP A 458 -48.39 2.32 2.26
C TRP A 458 -47.15 1.43 2.37
N TYR A 459 -46.70 0.89 1.24
CA TYR A 459 -45.59 -0.08 1.16
C TYR A 459 -44.48 0.40 0.22
N ILE A 460 -43.26 0.59 0.77
CA ILE A 460 -42.05 1.12 0.11
C ILE A 460 -42.15 2.59 -0.32
N THR A 461 -43.23 3.02 -0.99
CA THR A 461 -43.50 4.42 -1.40
C THR A 461 -44.93 4.84 -1.06
N GLU A 462 -45.15 6.15 -0.84
CA GLU A 462 -46.46 6.71 -0.50
C GLU A 462 -47.51 6.56 -1.62
N ASP A 463 -47.06 6.43 -2.88
CA ASP A 463 -47.91 6.14 -4.04
C ASP A 463 -48.48 4.70 -4.01
N ASN A 464 -47.84 3.79 -3.29
CA ASN A 464 -48.21 2.38 -3.19
C ASN A 464 -49.04 2.13 -1.92
N GLN A 465 -50.24 2.71 -1.90
CA GLN A 465 -51.16 2.65 -0.76
C GLN A 465 -51.68 1.23 -0.51
N PHE A 466 -51.74 0.82 0.74
CA PHE A 466 -52.32 -0.44 1.18
C PHE A 466 -53.67 -0.20 1.85
N LEU A 467 -54.67 -1.04 1.52
CA LEU A 467 -55.96 -1.08 2.21
C LEU A 467 -56.49 -2.53 2.26
N LEU A 468 -56.89 -2.98 3.44
CA LEU A 468 -57.61 -4.23 3.70
C LEU A 468 -58.72 -3.94 4.71
N ASN A 469 -59.95 -4.34 4.42
CA ASN A 469 -61.11 -3.99 5.23
C ASN A 469 -62.20 -5.07 5.24
N TYR A 470 -62.81 -5.29 6.40
CA TYR A 470 -63.84 -6.31 6.64
C TYR A 470 -65.03 -6.16 5.66
N PRO A 471 -65.57 -7.24 5.06
CA PRO A 471 -65.34 -8.67 5.35
C PRO A 471 -64.11 -9.30 4.67
N PHE A 472 -63.08 -8.52 4.31
CA PHE A 472 -61.78 -8.98 3.78
C PHE A 472 -61.83 -9.70 2.42
N GLU A 473 -62.96 -9.67 1.71
CA GLU A 473 -63.07 -10.17 0.34
C GLU A 473 -62.03 -9.56 -0.63
N HIS A 474 -61.53 -8.36 -0.34
CA HIS A 474 -60.63 -7.62 -1.21
C HIS A 474 -59.53 -6.90 -0.44
N ALA A 475 -58.38 -6.74 -1.09
CA ALA A 475 -57.28 -5.88 -0.66
C ALA A 475 -56.81 -5.00 -1.82
N VAL A 476 -56.23 -3.84 -1.51
CA VAL A 476 -55.62 -2.92 -2.48
C VAL A 476 -54.13 -2.76 -2.13
N MET A 477 -53.28 -2.79 -3.16
CA MET A 477 -51.87 -2.43 -3.07
C MET A 477 -51.50 -1.55 -4.27
N GLY A 478 -51.33 -0.25 -4.04
CA GLY A 478 -51.15 0.76 -5.07
C GLY A 478 -52.38 0.85 -5.98
N GLN A 479 -52.17 0.65 -7.28
CA GLN A 479 -53.25 0.61 -8.30
C GLN A 479 -53.84 -0.79 -8.50
N LYS A 480 -53.42 -1.80 -7.73
CA LYS A 480 -53.88 -3.18 -7.91
C LYS A 480 -54.92 -3.55 -6.86
N ARG A 481 -56.07 -4.06 -7.30
CA ARG A 481 -57.09 -4.67 -6.45
C ARG A 481 -57.03 -6.18 -6.57
N TYR A 482 -56.87 -6.82 -5.42
CA TYR A 482 -56.89 -8.26 -5.25
C TYR A 482 -58.20 -8.69 -4.60
N GLN A 483 -58.69 -9.87 -4.96
CA GLN A 483 -59.72 -10.62 -4.24
C GLN A 483 -59.04 -11.70 -3.41
N LEU A 484 -59.42 -11.80 -2.14
CA LEU A 484 -58.99 -12.87 -1.25
C LEU A 484 -59.99 -14.02 -1.31
N LYS A 485 -59.49 -15.25 -1.20
CA LYS A 485 -60.29 -16.45 -1.03
C LYS A 485 -60.85 -16.52 0.39
N GLU A 486 -62.07 -17.01 0.54
CA GLU A 486 -62.73 -17.21 1.84
C GLU A 486 -61.82 -17.98 2.82
N GLY A 487 -61.69 -17.48 4.06
CA GLY A 487 -60.75 -18.03 5.06
C GLY A 487 -59.26 -17.75 4.77
N SER A 488 -58.92 -16.69 4.03
CA SER A 488 -57.53 -16.21 3.85
C SER A 488 -57.19 -14.96 4.66
N ALA A 489 -58.19 -14.39 5.34
CA ALA A 489 -58.02 -13.41 6.41
C ALA A 489 -59.12 -13.63 7.47
N GLU A 490 -58.79 -13.46 8.75
CA GLU A 490 -59.67 -13.62 9.90
C GLU A 490 -59.57 -12.38 10.80
N LEU A 491 -60.70 -11.93 11.35
CA LEU A 491 -60.73 -10.87 12.36
C LEU A 491 -60.66 -11.51 13.75
N HIS A 492 -59.63 -11.18 14.53
CA HIS A 492 -59.49 -11.61 15.92
C HIS A 492 -59.58 -10.40 16.87
N PHE A 493 -59.66 -10.64 18.17
CA PHE A 493 -59.77 -9.57 19.17
C PHE A 493 -58.47 -8.78 19.37
N ASP A 494 -57.32 -9.36 19.01
CA ASP A 494 -55.98 -8.82 19.14
C ASP A 494 -55.43 -8.25 17.83
N ASP A 495 -55.70 -8.91 16.68
CA ASP A 495 -55.18 -8.50 15.38
C ASP A 495 -56.07 -8.94 14.19
N ILE A 496 -55.75 -8.46 12.99
CA ILE A 496 -56.19 -9.05 11.72
C ILE A 496 -55.16 -10.11 11.33
N TYR A 497 -55.58 -11.38 11.22
CA TYR A 497 -54.70 -12.48 10.81
C TYR A 497 -54.88 -12.78 9.32
N VAL A 498 -53.79 -12.87 8.56
CA VAL A 498 -53.81 -13.03 7.08
C VAL A 498 -52.98 -14.25 6.66
N SER A 499 -53.42 -15.02 5.66
CA SER A 499 -52.70 -16.23 5.25
C SER A 499 -51.34 -15.89 4.63
N ALA A 500 -50.33 -16.73 4.91
CA ALA A 500 -48.96 -16.50 4.45
C ALA A 500 -48.87 -16.32 2.92
N SER A 501 -49.63 -17.10 2.14
CA SER A 501 -49.70 -17.00 0.68
C SER A 501 -50.35 -15.69 0.19
N ALA A 502 -51.30 -15.12 0.94
CA ALA A 502 -51.83 -13.79 0.66
C ALA A 502 -50.81 -12.69 0.99
N LEU A 503 -50.04 -12.82 2.08
CA LEU A 503 -48.96 -11.89 2.43
C LEU A 503 -47.81 -11.91 1.42
N GLU A 504 -47.40 -13.08 0.93
CA GLU A 504 -46.41 -13.22 -0.15
C GLU A 504 -46.83 -12.48 -1.43
N GLY A 505 -48.11 -12.61 -1.81
CA GLY A 505 -48.68 -11.97 -2.99
C GLY A 505 -48.87 -10.46 -2.85
N LEU A 506 -49.26 -9.97 -1.66
CA LEU A 506 -49.49 -8.55 -1.40
C LEU A 506 -48.19 -7.76 -1.23
N PHE A 507 -47.20 -8.31 -0.49
CA PHE A 507 -45.97 -7.61 -0.14
C PHE A 507 -44.75 -7.99 -1.01
N ASN A 508 -44.95 -8.86 -2.00
CA ASN A 508 -43.89 -9.36 -2.89
C ASN A 508 -42.70 -9.99 -2.13
N VAL A 509 -43.01 -10.76 -1.07
CA VAL A 509 -42.02 -11.49 -0.25
C VAL A 509 -42.05 -13.00 -0.55
N ASN A 510 -41.17 -13.75 0.11
CA ASN A 510 -41.19 -15.21 0.19
C ASN A 510 -41.12 -15.61 1.67
N LEU A 511 -41.96 -16.54 2.13
CA LEU A 511 -42.11 -16.94 3.52
C LEU A 511 -41.79 -18.43 3.73
N GLU A 512 -40.67 -18.73 4.40
CA GLU A 512 -40.26 -20.10 4.71
C GLU A 512 -40.38 -20.36 6.23
N LEU A 513 -41.31 -21.22 6.63
CA LEU A 513 -41.55 -21.59 8.03
C LEU A 513 -40.82 -22.90 8.40
N ASN A 514 -39.86 -22.81 9.32
CA ASN A 514 -39.26 -23.96 9.98
C ASN A 514 -40.05 -24.34 11.24
N PHE A 515 -41.07 -25.18 11.07
CA PHE A 515 -41.90 -25.70 12.17
C PHE A 515 -41.10 -26.34 13.33
N SER A 516 -39.94 -26.96 13.04
CA SER A 516 -39.12 -27.64 14.06
C SER A 516 -38.34 -26.68 14.96
N ALA A 517 -38.12 -25.43 14.51
CA ALA A 517 -37.43 -24.40 15.26
C ALA A 517 -38.34 -23.23 15.67
N LEU A 518 -39.59 -23.20 15.19
CA LEU A 518 -40.51 -22.06 15.28
C LEU A 518 -39.90 -20.77 14.69
N GLN A 519 -39.22 -20.90 13.54
CA GLN A 519 -38.56 -19.77 12.87
C GLN A 519 -39.23 -19.46 11.52
N LEU A 520 -39.56 -18.19 11.29
CA LEU A 520 -40.09 -17.68 10.02
C LEU A 520 -39.02 -16.86 9.29
N PHE A 521 -38.60 -17.33 8.13
CA PHE A 521 -37.67 -16.62 7.25
C PHE A 521 -38.44 -15.84 6.19
N ILE A 522 -38.29 -14.52 6.22
CA ILE A 522 -38.87 -13.57 5.28
C ILE A 522 -37.78 -13.12 4.31
N THR A 523 -37.97 -13.36 3.02
CA THR A 523 -37.06 -12.87 1.97
C THR A 523 -37.82 -11.87 1.09
N PRO A 524 -37.57 -10.55 1.23
CA PRO A 524 -38.11 -9.54 0.33
C PRO A 524 -37.53 -9.69 -1.08
N LYS A 525 -38.34 -9.49 -2.12
CA LYS A 525 -37.85 -9.46 -3.52
C LYS A 525 -37.42 -8.05 -3.95
N GLU A 526 -37.62 -7.05 -3.10
CA GLU A 526 -37.31 -5.64 -3.30
C GLU A 526 -36.68 -5.04 -2.02
N THR A 527 -35.78 -4.07 -2.17
CA THR A 527 -34.99 -3.52 -1.04
C THR A 527 -35.85 -2.68 -0.08
N LEU A 528 -35.92 -3.09 1.19
CA LEU A 528 -36.77 -2.44 2.18
C LEU A 528 -36.20 -1.07 2.64
N PRO A 529 -37.05 -0.11 3.06
CA PRO A 529 -36.62 1.25 3.40
C PRO A 529 -35.53 1.34 4.49
N TYR A 530 -35.53 0.42 5.46
CA TYR A 530 -34.51 0.36 6.51
C TYR A 530 -33.14 -0.10 5.98
N GLN A 531 -33.10 -1.00 5.00
CA GLN A 531 -31.87 -1.47 4.37
C GLN A 531 -31.22 -0.33 3.58
N ALA A 532 -32.01 0.36 2.76
CA ALA A 532 -31.58 1.56 2.03
C ALA A 532 -31.12 2.70 2.97
N LYS A 533 -31.66 2.78 4.19
CA LYS A 533 -31.19 3.70 5.24
C LYS A 533 -29.85 3.25 5.84
N ASN A 534 -29.69 1.97 6.17
CA ASN A 534 -28.47 1.42 6.78
C ASN A 534 -27.29 1.46 5.80
N GLU A 535 -27.49 1.12 4.53
CA GLU A 535 -26.48 1.29 3.47
C GLU A 535 -25.96 2.74 3.38
N ARG A 536 -26.88 3.71 3.37
CA ARG A 536 -26.53 5.14 3.34
C ARG A 536 -25.74 5.54 4.58
N TYR A 537 -26.08 5.01 5.76
CA TYR A 537 -25.35 5.25 7.00
C TYR A 537 -23.94 4.63 7.00
N VAL A 538 -23.78 3.40 6.49
CA VAL A 538 -22.47 2.76 6.31
C VAL A 538 -21.60 3.54 5.32
N LYS A 539 -22.14 3.90 4.14
CA LYS A 539 -21.44 4.71 3.12
C LYS A 539 -21.07 6.10 3.65
N TRP A 540 -21.97 6.75 4.41
CA TRP A 540 -21.70 8.03 5.08
C TRP A 540 -20.59 7.91 6.12
N ASN A 541 -20.62 6.90 6.99
CA ASN A 541 -19.59 6.69 8.01
C ASN A 541 -18.23 6.30 7.43
N GLN A 542 -18.19 5.59 6.30
CA GLN A 542 -16.96 5.36 5.53
C GLN A 542 -16.39 6.68 4.98
N LEU A 543 -17.24 7.57 4.44
CA LEU A 543 -16.82 8.88 3.92
C LEU A 543 -16.41 9.87 5.03
N GLN A 544 -17.08 9.86 6.19
CA GLN A 544 -16.69 10.61 7.39
C GLN A 544 -15.32 10.13 7.89
N LYS A 545 -15.17 8.82 8.18
CA LYS A 545 -13.89 8.23 8.60
C LYS A 545 -12.78 8.49 7.59
N ALA A 546 -13.03 8.43 6.29
CA ALA A 546 -12.04 8.76 5.26
C ALA A 546 -11.63 10.24 5.26
N ARG A 547 -12.54 11.18 5.54
CA ARG A 547 -12.24 12.61 5.68
C ARG A 547 -11.46 12.90 6.96
N ASP A 548 -11.85 12.29 8.08
CA ASP A 548 -11.15 12.46 9.36
C ASP A 548 -9.76 11.79 9.36
N MET A 549 -9.61 10.64 8.71
CA MET A 549 -8.30 10.01 8.40
C MET A 549 -7.46 10.77 7.36
N VAL A 550 -7.93 11.91 6.85
CA VAL A 550 -7.15 12.85 6.04
C VAL A 550 -6.84 14.13 6.81
N LYS A 551 -7.79 14.68 7.58
CA LYS A 551 -7.56 15.83 8.47
C LYS A 551 -6.65 15.49 9.66
N ASN A 552 -6.92 14.39 10.34
CA ASN A 552 -6.30 14.00 11.61
C ASN A 552 -5.31 12.85 11.41
N ARG A 553 -4.52 12.86 10.32
CA ARG A 553 -3.36 11.97 10.24
C ARG A 553 -2.35 12.40 11.29
N PRO A 554 -1.92 11.51 12.22
CA PRO A 554 -0.71 11.76 12.98
C PRO A 554 0.42 12.01 11.98
N GLN A 555 1.07 13.17 12.08
CA GLN A 555 2.32 13.37 11.34
C GLN A 555 3.34 12.44 11.95
N ALA A 556 3.86 11.51 11.16
CA ALA A 556 4.89 10.57 11.58
C ALA A 556 6.05 11.37 12.22
N PRO A 557 6.39 11.17 13.50
CA PRO A 557 7.46 11.92 14.14
C PRO A 557 8.75 11.80 13.34
N ARG A 558 9.42 12.94 13.20
CA ARG A 558 10.54 13.09 12.29
C ARG A 558 11.84 13.05 13.07
N GLN A 559 12.70 12.09 12.70
CA GLN A 559 14.08 12.05 13.12
C GLN A 559 14.94 12.61 11.98
N ASP A 560 15.67 13.68 12.26
CA ASP A 560 16.54 14.37 11.30
C ASP A 560 17.99 13.94 11.51
N ILE A 561 18.64 13.43 10.45
CA ILE A 561 20.06 13.07 10.48
C ILE A 561 20.86 14.36 10.24
N GLU A 562 21.40 14.95 11.32
CA GLU A 562 22.09 16.25 11.28
C GLU A 562 23.27 16.32 10.29
N TYR A 563 23.46 17.50 9.67
CA TYR A 563 24.56 17.76 8.75
C TYR A 563 25.89 17.90 9.49
N GLN A 564 26.83 17.01 9.24
CA GLN A 564 28.14 17.02 9.93
C GLN A 564 29.12 18.02 9.28
N MET A 565 30.05 18.56 10.08
CA MET A 565 31.11 19.45 9.56
C MET A 565 32.18 18.68 8.77
N ALA A 566 32.40 17.40 9.11
CA ALA A 566 33.09 16.42 8.30
C ALA A 566 32.67 15.02 8.76
N ALA A 567 32.13 14.21 7.85
CA ALA A 567 31.87 12.78 8.06
C ALA A 567 32.91 11.94 7.30
N LYS A 568 33.08 10.66 7.68
CA LYS A 568 33.75 9.67 6.81
C LYS A 568 32.88 9.52 5.54
N PRO A 569 33.34 9.84 4.32
CA PRO A 569 32.53 9.66 3.12
C PRO A 569 32.49 8.20 2.70
N THR A 570 31.37 7.73 2.16
CA THR A 570 31.34 6.53 1.30
C THR A 570 32.21 6.79 0.08
N VAL A 571 33.19 5.92 -0.17
CA VAL A 571 34.12 6.02 -1.31
C VAL A 571 33.94 4.79 -2.19
N ARG A 572 33.48 4.98 -3.42
CA ARG A 572 33.37 3.92 -4.41
C ARG A 572 34.44 4.05 -5.48
N ILE A 573 35.03 2.92 -5.88
CA ILE A 573 36.05 2.83 -6.92
C ILE A 573 35.63 1.76 -7.92
N ASP A 574 35.64 2.10 -9.21
CA ASP A 574 35.42 1.21 -10.33
C ASP A 574 36.60 1.35 -11.31
N THR A 575 37.24 0.25 -11.68
CA THR A 575 38.37 0.20 -12.63
C THR A 575 38.02 -0.68 -13.82
N ARG A 576 38.26 -0.20 -15.03
CA ARG A 576 38.05 -0.91 -16.30
C ARG A 576 39.36 -0.90 -17.10
N THR A 577 39.94 -2.08 -17.30
CA THR A 577 41.15 -2.26 -18.11
C THR A 577 40.78 -3.06 -19.36
N GLY A 578 40.96 -2.49 -20.54
CA GLY A 578 40.61 -3.10 -21.82
C GLY A 578 41.78 -3.16 -22.78
N VAL A 579 41.93 -4.27 -23.49
CA VAL A 579 42.79 -4.38 -24.68
C VAL A 579 41.91 -4.40 -25.91
N ASN A 580 42.10 -3.44 -26.80
CA ASN A 580 41.41 -3.31 -28.08
C ASN A 580 42.37 -3.65 -29.22
N LYS A 581 41.82 -4.16 -30.32
CA LYS A 581 42.49 -4.20 -31.63
C LYS A 581 41.46 -3.85 -32.70
N ARG A 582 41.66 -2.72 -33.38
CA ARG A 582 40.91 -2.31 -34.57
C ARG A 582 41.56 -2.88 -35.83
N ASP A 583 40.89 -2.81 -36.97
CA ASP A 583 41.56 -3.20 -38.22
C ASP A 583 42.69 -2.22 -38.57
N GLY A 584 43.77 -2.74 -39.16
CA GLY A 584 45.01 -2.00 -39.43
C GLY A 584 45.81 -1.53 -38.20
N SER A 585 45.28 -1.63 -36.97
CA SER A 585 45.90 -1.05 -35.77
C SER A 585 46.82 -2.01 -34.99
N SER A 586 47.69 -1.44 -34.17
CA SER A 586 48.34 -2.16 -33.06
C SER A 586 47.35 -2.41 -31.91
N HIS A 587 47.72 -3.31 -30.98
CA HIS A 587 46.94 -3.55 -29.77
C HIS A 587 46.99 -2.34 -28.83
N GLU A 588 45.84 -1.76 -28.52
CA GLU A 588 45.68 -0.59 -27.66
C GLU A 588 45.22 -1.04 -26.27
N LEU A 589 46.10 -0.93 -25.27
CA LEU A 589 45.72 -1.01 -23.86
C LEU A 589 45.12 0.33 -23.41
N THR A 590 43.87 0.29 -22.95
CA THR A 590 43.17 1.41 -22.33
C THR A 590 42.81 1.07 -20.89
N GLN A 591 42.94 2.01 -19.97
CA GLN A 591 42.49 1.85 -18.59
C GLN A 591 41.75 3.10 -18.12
N ASN A 592 40.52 2.92 -17.66
CA ASN A 592 39.74 3.94 -16.96
C ASN A 592 39.61 3.56 -15.47
N ILE A 593 39.80 4.53 -14.58
CA ILE A 593 39.53 4.39 -13.15
C ILE A 593 38.56 5.52 -12.77
N SER A 594 37.36 5.17 -12.32
CA SER A 594 36.41 6.14 -11.79
C SER A 594 36.27 6.00 -10.28
N ALA A 595 36.17 7.13 -9.60
CA ALA A 595 35.93 7.22 -8.17
C ALA A 595 34.76 8.16 -7.88
N ILE A 596 33.86 7.75 -6.99
CA ILE A 596 32.75 8.57 -6.50
C ILE A 596 32.86 8.63 -4.99
N THR A 597 32.93 9.84 -4.42
CA THR A 597 32.89 10.03 -2.97
C THR A 597 31.64 10.79 -2.57
N GLN A 598 30.97 10.37 -1.50
CA GLN A 598 29.75 10.97 -0.99
C GLN A 598 29.76 10.99 0.54
N GLY A 599 29.35 12.09 1.17
CA GLY A 599 29.26 12.21 2.62
C GLY A 599 28.93 13.64 3.02
N ASP A 600 29.26 14.04 4.24
CA ASP A 600 29.10 15.42 4.72
C ASP A 600 30.45 16.11 4.87
N LEU A 601 30.53 17.35 4.39
CA LEU A 601 31.69 18.21 4.52
C LEU A 601 31.26 19.68 4.57
N PHE A 602 31.83 20.45 5.49
CA PHE A 602 31.48 21.84 5.80
C PHE A 602 30.00 22.08 6.16
N GLY A 603 29.28 21.06 6.63
CA GLY A 603 27.84 21.17 6.95
C GLY A 603 26.91 21.10 5.73
N PHE A 604 27.44 20.69 4.57
CA PHE A 604 26.73 20.35 3.34
C PHE A 604 26.92 18.86 3.04
N SER A 605 25.98 18.23 2.35
CA SER A 605 26.23 16.93 1.74
C SER A 605 27.03 17.13 0.45
N HIS A 606 28.17 16.46 0.39
CA HIS A 606 29.21 16.59 -0.60
C HIS A 606 29.22 15.37 -1.52
N GLN A 607 29.43 15.59 -2.82
CA GLN A 607 29.68 14.56 -3.82
C GLN A 607 30.88 14.98 -4.69
N THR A 608 31.92 14.14 -4.77
CA THR A 608 32.94 14.22 -5.84
C THR A 608 32.72 13.10 -6.85
N VAL A 609 32.91 13.39 -8.13
CA VAL A 609 33.14 12.39 -9.19
C VAL A 609 34.53 12.63 -9.79
N THR A 610 35.30 11.57 -9.99
CA THR A 610 36.62 11.61 -10.62
C THR A 610 36.74 10.50 -11.65
N SER A 611 37.29 10.80 -12.81
CA SER A 611 37.65 9.84 -13.86
C SER A 611 39.14 9.99 -14.18
N LEU A 612 39.87 8.89 -14.23
CA LEU A 612 41.25 8.81 -14.71
C LEU A 612 41.27 7.98 -15.98
N LEU A 613 41.98 8.43 -17.01
CA LEU A 613 42.18 7.70 -18.25
C LEU A 613 43.67 7.48 -18.51
N LYS A 614 44.00 6.31 -19.07
CA LYS A 614 45.33 5.99 -19.59
C LYS A 614 45.18 5.23 -20.90
N GLN A 615 45.89 5.67 -21.93
CA GLN A 615 45.96 4.99 -23.23
C GLN A 615 47.33 4.35 -23.46
N ALA A 616 47.49 3.67 -24.60
CA ALA A 616 48.67 2.88 -24.90
C ALA A 616 49.86 3.78 -25.26
N GLY A 617 50.83 3.89 -24.34
CA GLY A 617 52.02 4.75 -24.51
C GLY A 617 51.93 6.08 -23.76
N GLU A 618 50.81 6.36 -23.10
CA GLU A 618 50.58 7.57 -22.31
C GLU A 618 50.65 7.29 -20.80
N ASP A 619 50.79 8.33 -19.99
CA ASP A 619 50.62 8.26 -18.53
C ASP A 619 49.14 8.28 -18.12
N TYR A 620 48.86 8.28 -16.81
CA TYR A 620 47.49 8.50 -16.33
C TYR A 620 47.17 9.99 -16.37
N GLU A 621 46.21 10.38 -17.22
CA GLU A 621 45.59 11.69 -17.17
C GLU A 621 44.31 11.64 -16.31
N ILE A 622 43.95 12.78 -15.70
CA ILE A 622 42.64 12.95 -15.08
C ILE A 622 41.69 13.38 -16.21
N ASP A 623 40.69 12.55 -16.52
CA ASP A 623 39.71 12.80 -17.59
C ASP A 623 38.64 13.81 -17.12
N SER A 624 38.19 13.68 -15.87
CA SER A 624 37.26 14.62 -15.24
C SER A 624 37.37 14.64 -13.71
N PHE A 625 37.07 15.80 -13.12
CA PHE A 625 36.96 15.99 -11.68
C PHE A 625 35.85 17.02 -11.40
N GLU A 626 34.74 16.57 -10.81
CA GLU A 626 33.55 17.39 -10.51
C GLU A 626 33.22 17.31 -9.02
N VAL A 627 32.89 18.44 -8.39
CA VAL A 627 32.56 18.53 -6.96
C VAL A 627 31.29 19.35 -6.74
N LEU A 628 30.28 18.73 -6.14
CA LEU A 628 29.02 19.37 -5.74
C LEU A 628 28.86 19.33 -4.22
N PHE A 629 28.57 20.49 -3.63
CA PHE A 629 28.07 20.62 -2.25
C PHE A 629 26.60 21.03 -2.29
N ARG A 630 25.72 20.29 -1.60
CA ARG A 630 24.29 20.60 -1.48
C ARG A 630 23.82 20.49 -0.03
N LYS A 631 23.06 21.49 0.42
CA LYS A 631 22.26 21.45 1.63
C LYS A 631 20.80 21.62 1.24
N GLN A 632 19.95 20.74 1.74
CA GLN A 632 18.52 20.75 1.44
C GLN A 632 17.71 20.47 2.71
N ASP A 633 16.60 21.17 2.83
CA ASP A 633 15.57 21.05 3.86
C ASP A 633 14.19 21.18 3.19
N ASP A 634 13.24 20.38 3.66
CA ASP A 634 11.85 20.32 3.22
C ASP A 634 10.90 21.15 4.10
N LYS A 635 11.36 21.65 5.27
CA LYS A 635 10.66 22.65 6.08
C LYS A 635 10.82 24.07 5.51
N ASN A 636 11.73 24.27 4.56
CA ASN A 636 12.11 25.55 3.96
C ASN A 636 12.71 26.57 4.95
N ASP A 637 13.46 26.12 5.97
CA ASP A 637 14.03 27.01 7.01
C ASP A 637 15.46 27.51 6.72
N LEU A 638 16.06 27.15 5.56
CA LEU A 638 17.41 27.62 5.24
C LEU A 638 17.40 29.15 5.04
N PHE A 639 18.33 29.82 5.73
CA PHE A 639 18.46 31.29 5.77
C PHE A 639 17.22 32.06 6.28
N GLY A 640 16.33 31.42 7.06
CA GLY A 640 15.26 32.09 7.80
C GLY A 640 14.32 32.89 6.88
N PRO A 641 14.30 34.24 6.89
CA PRO A 641 13.37 35.06 6.08
C PRO A 641 13.37 34.83 4.56
N LEU A 642 14.38 34.16 4.00
CA LEU A 642 14.40 33.75 2.59
C LEU A 642 13.59 32.47 2.32
N ASN A 643 13.16 31.77 3.38
CA ASN A 643 12.48 30.48 3.38
C ASN A 643 13.10 29.48 2.37
N ALA A 644 14.42 29.33 2.33
CA ALA A 644 15.06 28.50 1.31
C ALA A 644 14.94 27.00 1.64
N SER A 645 14.68 26.19 0.60
CA SER A 645 14.62 24.73 0.66
C SER A 645 15.95 24.11 0.28
N MET A 646 16.75 24.77 -0.57
CA MET A 646 17.94 24.20 -1.16
C MET A 646 19.01 25.27 -1.41
N VAL A 647 20.25 24.93 -1.07
CA VAL A 647 21.46 25.70 -1.33
C VAL A 647 22.50 24.74 -1.89
N GLN A 648 23.03 25.02 -3.07
CA GLN A 648 24.11 24.22 -3.67
C GLN A 648 25.20 25.08 -4.29
N TRP A 649 26.43 24.57 -4.29
CA TRP A 649 27.59 25.24 -4.87
C TRP A 649 28.66 24.23 -5.33
N GLY A 650 29.54 24.68 -6.20
CA GLY A 650 30.48 23.84 -6.93
C GLY A 650 29.97 23.56 -8.34
N ASP A 651 30.19 22.37 -8.87
CA ASP A 651 29.78 21.97 -10.21
C ASP A 651 28.28 21.73 -10.27
N ILE A 652 27.56 22.75 -10.74
CA ILE A 652 26.09 22.78 -10.79
C ILE A 652 25.58 22.75 -12.23
N THR A 653 24.27 22.52 -12.35
CA THR A 653 23.55 22.52 -13.62
C THR A 653 22.42 23.56 -13.56
N LEU A 654 22.35 24.47 -14.53
CA LEU A 654 21.21 25.39 -14.63
C LEU A 654 19.97 24.62 -15.08
N THR A 655 18.97 24.52 -14.19
CA THR A 655 17.60 24.14 -14.55
C THR A 655 17.10 25.02 -15.71
N PRO A 656 16.49 24.45 -16.76
CA PRO A 656 15.89 25.23 -17.84
C PRO A 656 14.87 26.27 -17.36
N THR A 657 14.69 27.31 -18.17
CA THR A 657 13.69 28.38 -17.97
C THR A 657 12.67 28.28 -19.11
N PRO A 658 11.36 28.45 -18.89
CA PRO A 658 10.36 28.31 -19.96
C PRO A 658 10.72 29.14 -21.20
N LEU A 659 10.63 28.52 -22.39
CA LEU A 659 11.02 29.06 -23.71
C LEU A 659 12.52 29.31 -23.94
N ILE A 660 13.36 29.16 -22.90
CA ILE A 660 14.81 29.30 -22.96
C ILE A 660 15.44 27.91 -22.88
N GLU A 661 15.80 27.39 -24.06
CA GLU A 661 16.38 26.07 -24.24
C GLU A 661 17.90 26.08 -24.03
N GLY A 662 18.46 24.94 -23.62
CA GLY A 662 19.89 24.76 -23.35
C GLY A 662 20.22 24.59 -21.87
N THR A 663 20.47 23.36 -21.44
CA THR A 663 21.07 23.04 -20.14
C THR A 663 22.53 23.53 -20.12
N ARG A 664 22.93 24.36 -19.14
CA ARG A 664 24.36 24.68 -18.89
C ARG A 664 24.88 24.02 -17.62
N LYS A 665 26.15 23.64 -17.64
CA LYS A 665 26.87 22.95 -16.56
C LYS A 665 28.20 23.66 -16.29
N GLY A 666 28.65 23.68 -15.04
CA GLY A 666 29.92 24.31 -14.63
C GLY A 666 29.86 24.88 -13.22
N ARG A 667 30.97 25.48 -12.77
CA ARG A 667 31.12 25.99 -11.40
C ARG A 667 30.16 27.15 -11.09
N GLY A 668 29.45 27.07 -9.98
CA GLY A 668 28.49 28.10 -9.60
C GLY A 668 27.85 27.91 -8.23
N ILE A 669 26.75 28.63 -8.02
CA ILE A 669 25.92 28.62 -6.81
C ILE A 669 24.44 28.66 -7.23
N GLU A 670 23.59 27.90 -6.55
CA GLU A 670 22.14 28.03 -6.64
C GLU A 670 21.49 28.05 -5.24
N VAL A 671 20.48 28.91 -5.07
CA VAL A 671 19.60 28.99 -3.91
C VAL A 671 18.15 28.92 -4.39
N SER A 672 17.33 28.09 -3.76
CA SER A 672 15.94 27.83 -4.16
C SER A 672 15.07 27.56 -2.95
N ASN A 673 13.77 27.83 -3.07
CA ASN A 673 12.75 27.31 -2.14
C ASN A 673 11.74 26.36 -2.81
N GLN A 674 11.99 25.97 -4.07
CA GLN A 674 11.13 25.02 -4.77
C GLN A 674 11.21 23.63 -4.12
N PRO A 675 10.07 22.96 -3.89
CA PRO A 675 10.05 21.54 -3.53
C PRO A 675 10.69 20.68 -4.63
N ILE A 676 11.38 19.60 -4.24
CA ILE A 676 12.07 18.68 -5.17
C ILE A 676 11.16 17.97 -6.19
N SER A 677 9.84 17.99 -5.98
CA SER A 677 8.81 17.46 -6.90
C SER A 677 8.09 18.54 -7.73
N TYR A 678 8.46 19.82 -7.60
CA TYR A 678 7.84 20.93 -8.34
C TYR A 678 8.22 20.90 -9.82
N VAL A 679 7.22 21.00 -10.71
CA VAL A 679 7.42 21.01 -12.16
C VAL A 679 7.07 22.38 -12.73
N ARG A 680 8.09 23.20 -13.01
CA ARG A 680 7.96 24.54 -13.59
C ARG A 680 7.46 24.53 -15.04
N ASP A 681 7.97 23.62 -15.85
CA ASP A 681 7.55 23.43 -17.24
C ASP A 681 7.15 21.96 -17.50
N PRO A 682 5.85 21.64 -17.47
CA PRO A 682 5.36 20.29 -17.72
C PRO A 682 5.54 19.78 -19.16
N ASN A 683 5.95 20.63 -20.09
CA ASN A 683 6.20 20.26 -21.48
C ASN A 683 7.68 19.93 -21.73
N ASN A 684 8.59 20.37 -20.84
CA ASN A 684 10.01 20.02 -20.87
C ASN A 684 10.52 19.50 -19.51
N LEU A 685 9.87 18.45 -18.98
CA LEU A 685 10.38 17.77 -17.78
C LEU A 685 11.71 17.07 -18.13
N THR A 686 12.77 17.45 -17.43
CA THR A 686 14.04 16.72 -17.46
C THR A 686 14.14 15.75 -16.28
N ILE A 687 14.33 14.46 -16.55
CA ILE A 687 14.67 13.44 -15.55
C ILE A 687 16.17 13.16 -15.64
N GLU A 688 16.94 13.80 -14.76
CA GLU A 688 18.40 13.68 -14.69
C GLU A 688 18.89 12.95 -13.44
N GLY A 689 20.06 12.32 -13.49
CA GLY A 689 20.69 11.63 -12.36
C GLY A 689 22.07 11.07 -12.69
N PHE A 690 22.73 10.42 -11.73
CA PHE A 690 24.05 9.83 -11.92
C PHE A 690 23.98 8.31 -11.99
N ALA A 691 24.53 7.73 -13.05
CA ALA A 691 24.72 6.30 -13.28
C ALA A 691 26.07 6.11 -13.98
N PRO A 692 26.88 5.09 -13.66
CA PRO A 692 28.26 5.02 -14.17
C PRO A 692 28.37 4.88 -15.69
N PRO A 693 29.51 5.23 -16.30
CA PRO A 693 29.73 5.06 -17.74
C PRO A 693 29.43 3.64 -18.23
N ASN A 694 28.84 3.53 -19.43
CA ASN A 694 28.40 2.29 -20.08
C ASN A 694 27.27 1.53 -19.34
N TRP A 695 26.50 2.20 -18.48
CA TRP A 695 25.21 1.69 -17.98
C TRP A 695 24.10 1.99 -18.99
N ASP A 696 23.13 1.09 -19.16
CA ASP A 696 21.87 1.43 -19.82
C ASP A 696 20.90 1.97 -18.76
N VAL A 697 20.14 3.02 -19.07
CA VAL A 697 19.05 3.51 -18.22
C VAL A 697 17.76 3.53 -19.04
N GLU A 698 16.76 2.75 -18.61
CA GLU A 698 15.41 2.70 -19.17
C GLU A 698 14.44 3.49 -18.25
N VAL A 699 13.72 4.48 -18.77
CA VAL A 699 12.69 5.23 -18.03
C VAL A 699 11.31 4.73 -18.40
N PHE A 700 10.54 4.28 -17.42
CA PHE A 700 9.15 3.86 -17.56
C PHE A 700 8.20 4.87 -16.89
N GLN A 701 6.96 4.96 -17.36
CA GLN A 701 5.85 5.68 -16.75
C GLN A 701 4.64 4.74 -16.72
N ASP A 702 4.18 4.37 -15.53
CA ASP A 702 3.12 3.37 -15.32
C ASP A 702 3.36 2.06 -16.12
N GLU A 703 4.57 1.48 -15.96
CA GLU A 703 5.03 0.25 -16.64
C GLU A 703 5.14 0.29 -18.18
N ARG A 704 4.79 1.41 -18.82
CA ARG A 704 5.14 1.71 -20.22
C ARG A 704 6.54 2.31 -20.28
N LEU A 705 7.43 1.75 -21.12
CA LEU A 705 8.72 2.40 -21.44
C LEU A 705 8.46 3.74 -22.14
N VAL A 706 9.19 4.77 -21.72
CA VAL A 706 9.14 6.13 -22.25
C VAL A 706 10.41 6.45 -23.03
N ASP A 707 11.57 6.09 -22.52
CA ASP A 707 12.85 6.38 -23.16
C ASP A 707 13.97 5.48 -22.62
N PHE A 708 15.10 5.40 -23.31
CA PHE A 708 16.32 4.78 -22.77
C PHE A 708 17.60 5.40 -23.37
N ILE A 709 18.67 5.49 -22.58
CA ILE A 709 20.01 5.90 -23.04
C ILE A 709 21.10 5.03 -22.42
N THR A 710 22.26 4.95 -23.06
CA THR A 710 23.49 4.38 -22.46
C THR A 710 24.42 5.53 -22.03
N ILE A 711 25.01 5.46 -20.82
CA ILE A 711 25.79 6.57 -20.25
C ILE A 711 27.19 6.69 -20.87
N ASP A 712 27.61 7.93 -21.15
CA ASP A 712 28.95 8.30 -21.60
C ASP A 712 29.98 8.38 -20.43
N SER A 713 31.15 9.00 -20.64
CA SER A 713 32.18 9.16 -19.60
C SER A 713 31.78 10.08 -18.44
N SER A 714 30.76 10.94 -18.59
CA SER A 714 30.32 11.87 -17.53
C SER A 714 29.63 11.19 -16.35
N GLY A 715 29.18 9.94 -16.50
CA GLY A 715 28.47 9.22 -15.44
C GLY A 715 27.10 9.82 -15.09
N ARG A 716 26.46 10.53 -16.03
CA ARG A 716 25.18 11.24 -15.84
C ARG A 716 24.15 10.84 -16.91
N TYR A 717 22.91 10.60 -16.52
CA TYR A 717 21.76 10.56 -17.43
C TYR A 717 20.98 11.86 -17.42
N GLU A 718 20.37 12.20 -18.55
CA GLU A 718 19.52 13.37 -18.74
C GLU A 718 18.45 13.06 -19.79
N PHE A 719 17.26 12.62 -19.35
CA PHE A 719 16.10 12.43 -20.23
C PHE A 719 15.33 13.74 -20.31
N THR A 720 15.30 14.40 -21.46
CA THR A 720 14.60 15.67 -21.67
C THR A 720 13.16 15.44 -22.19
N ALA A 721 12.32 16.50 -22.19
CA ALA A 721 10.96 16.47 -22.75
C ALA A 721 10.04 15.31 -22.27
N VAL A 722 10.25 14.77 -21.06
CA VAL A 722 9.57 13.57 -20.59
C VAL A 722 8.06 13.84 -20.40
N PRO A 723 7.16 13.10 -21.09
CA PRO A 723 5.75 13.48 -21.21
C PRO A 723 4.98 13.31 -19.89
N LEU A 724 4.48 14.42 -19.34
CA LEU A 724 3.61 14.43 -18.16
C LEU A 724 2.11 14.40 -18.49
N ARG A 725 1.37 13.65 -17.67
CA ARG A 725 -0.09 13.56 -17.61
C ARG A 725 -0.65 14.41 -16.49
N SER A 726 -1.93 14.79 -16.57
CA SER A 726 -2.59 15.48 -15.45
C SER A 726 -2.87 14.48 -14.32
N GLY A 727 -2.59 14.85 -13.07
CA GLY A 727 -2.62 13.99 -11.89
C GLY A 727 -1.23 13.54 -11.42
N LEU A 728 -1.17 12.39 -10.77
CA LEU A 728 0.08 11.77 -10.30
C LEU A 728 0.75 10.99 -11.44
N ASN A 729 2.02 11.31 -11.70
CA ASN A 729 2.88 10.60 -12.64
C ASN A 729 3.91 9.80 -11.85
N ILE A 730 3.96 8.49 -12.07
CA ILE A 730 4.93 7.59 -11.44
C ILE A 730 5.93 7.14 -12.50
N PHE A 731 7.16 7.63 -12.42
CA PHE A 731 8.25 7.19 -13.28
C PHE A 731 9.09 6.15 -12.54
N ARG A 732 9.36 5.01 -13.20
CA ARG A 732 10.25 3.96 -12.71
C ARG A 732 11.49 3.96 -13.60
N ILE A 733 12.59 4.46 -13.07
CA ILE A 733 13.88 4.51 -13.75
C ILE A 733 14.61 3.22 -13.43
N VAL A 734 15.02 2.48 -14.45
CA VAL A 734 15.62 1.14 -14.34
C VAL A 734 16.99 1.19 -14.99
N GLU A 735 18.02 1.05 -14.18
CA GLU A 735 19.40 1.24 -14.59
C GLU A 735 20.11 -0.11 -14.61
N HIS A 736 20.43 -0.58 -15.81
CA HIS A 736 21.12 -1.83 -16.06
C HIS A 736 22.62 -1.53 -16.14
N GLY A 737 23.38 -2.03 -15.17
CA GLY A 737 24.84 -1.95 -15.27
C GLY A 737 25.36 -2.85 -16.39
N PRO A 738 26.52 -2.51 -17.00
CA PRO A 738 27.10 -3.33 -18.06
C PRO A 738 27.30 -4.75 -17.55
N ASN A 739 27.82 -4.89 -16.33
CA ASN A 739 28.06 -6.13 -15.60
C ASN A 739 26.76 -6.85 -15.14
N GLY A 740 25.57 -6.36 -15.50
CA GLY A 740 24.30 -7.03 -15.21
C GLY A 740 23.66 -6.66 -13.87
N GLU A 741 24.10 -5.57 -13.25
CA GLU A 741 23.41 -4.94 -12.13
C GLU A 741 22.03 -4.40 -12.54
N LEU A 742 21.16 -4.14 -11.56
CA LEU A 742 19.84 -3.54 -11.74
C LEU A 742 19.55 -2.57 -10.57
N ARG A 743 19.48 -1.26 -10.84
CA ARG A 743 19.00 -0.24 -9.87
C ARG A 743 17.64 0.27 -10.31
N GLU A 744 16.64 0.21 -9.44
CA GLU A 744 15.30 0.76 -9.73
C GLU A 744 14.98 1.95 -8.82
N THR A 745 14.77 3.12 -9.43
CA THR A 745 14.44 4.37 -8.73
C THR A 745 13.10 4.91 -9.17
N THR A 746 12.13 4.96 -8.26
CA THR A 746 10.83 5.59 -8.51
C THR A 746 10.87 7.09 -8.24
N ARG A 747 10.49 7.91 -9.23
CA ARG A 747 10.18 9.35 -9.06
C ARG A 747 8.68 9.58 -9.20
N ARG A 748 8.17 10.58 -8.47
CA ARG A 748 6.74 10.95 -8.46
C ARG A 748 6.63 12.44 -8.70
N TYR A 749 5.92 12.83 -9.76
CA TYR A 749 5.62 14.22 -10.09
C TYR A 749 4.10 14.40 -10.15
N PHE A 750 3.57 15.51 -9.63
CA PHE A 750 2.13 15.79 -9.63
C PHE A 750 1.83 17.05 -10.45
N LEU A 751 0.83 16.98 -11.32
CA LEU A 751 0.44 18.05 -12.23
C LEU A 751 -1.07 18.29 -12.13
N GLY A 752 -1.50 19.38 -11.48
CA GLY A 752 -2.92 19.66 -11.22
C GLY A 752 -3.23 21.13 -10.95
N THR A 753 -4.42 21.39 -10.41
CA THR A 753 -4.88 22.70 -9.92
C THR A 753 -3.88 23.30 -8.93
N GLY A 754 -3.32 24.47 -9.27
CA GLY A 754 -2.35 25.17 -8.44
C GLY A 754 -1.01 24.44 -8.38
N GLN A 755 -0.11 24.69 -9.34
CA GLN A 755 1.27 24.20 -9.23
C GLN A 755 1.99 24.79 -7.99
N VAL A 756 1.51 25.93 -7.53
CA VAL A 756 1.91 26.66 -6.33
C VAL A 756 0.62 27.03 -5.59
N LYS A 757 0.58 26.90 -4.27
CA LYS A 757 -0.62 27.19 -3.46
C LYS A 757 -0.93 28.69 -3.49
N GLU A 758 -2.19 29.05 -3.25
CA GLU A 758 -2.59 30.46 -3.06
C GLU A 758 -1.72 31.14 -1.98
N GLY A 759 -1.11 32.28 -2.32
CA GLY A 759 -0.20 33.03 -1.46
C GLY A 759 1.22 32.46 -1.31
N GLU A 760 1.51 31.27 -1.85
CA GLU A 760 2.84 30.66 -1.82
C GLU A 760 3.71 31.27 -2.94
N PHE A 761 4.96 31.61 -2.60
CA PHE A 761 5.95 32.19 -3.52
C PHE A 761 7.16 31.27 -3.63
N LEU A 762 7.40 30.73 -4.83
CA LEU A 762 8.56 29.89 -5.13
C LEU A 762 9.58 30.65 -5.99
N TYR A 763 10.87 30.46 -5.74
CA TYR A 763 11.98 31.00 -6.52
C TYR A 763 13.14 30.00 -6.70
N SER A 764 14.00 30.26 -7.68
CA SER A 764 15.32 29.65 -7.89
C SER A 764 16.23 30.74 -8.45
N LEU A 765 17.34 30.96 -7.77
CA LEU A 765 18.40 31.92 -8.09
C LEU A 765 19.68 31.13 -8.33
N ALA A 766 20.23 31.18 -9.54
CA ALA A 766 21.47 30.48 -9.87
C ALA A 766 22.41 31.34 -10.70
N ALA A 767 23.71 31.19 -10.43
CA ALA A 767 24.79 31.81 -11.20
C ALA A 767 25.91 30.78 -11.39
N LEU A 768 26.39 30.58 -12.61
CA LEU A 768 27.55 29.72 -12.90
C LEU A 768 28.45 30.30 -13.99
N GLU A 769 29.69 29.80 -14.05
CA GLU A 769 30.58 29.95 -15.20
C GLU A 769 30.48 28.67 -16.04
N GLY A 770 30.03 28.80 -17.29
CA GLY A 770 29.71 27.66 -18.14
C GLY A 770 30.97 26.88 -18.54
N THR A 771 30.83 25.56 -18.68
CA THR A 771 31.85 24.60 -19.18
C THR A 771 33.12 24.44 -18.34
N LYS A 772 33.38 25.32 -17.36
CA LYS A 772 34.55 25.26 -16.47
C LYS A 772 34.18 24.53 -15.16
N PRO A 773 34.93 23.49 -14.77
CA PRO A 773 34.72 22.84 -13.49
C PRO A 773 35.18 23.71 -12.30
N LEU A 774 34.77 23.34 -11.08
CA LEU A 774 35.19 24.02 -9.85
C LEU A 774 36.71 23.97 -9.64
N ILE A 775 37.32 22.83 -10.01
CA ILE A 775 38.77 22.66 -10.02
C ILE A 775 39.20 22.31 -11.44
N GLU A 776 39.96 23.20 -12.07
CA GLU A 776 40.44 23.07 -13.46
C GLU A 776 41.54 22.02 -13.58
N ILE A 777 41.13 20.75 -13.54
CA ILE A 777 41.99 19.57 -13.68
C ILE A 777 41.46 18.71 -14.83
N GLY A 778 42.39 18.21 -15.64
CA GLY A 778 42.11 17.27 -16.73
C GLY A 778 41.96 17.90 -18.11
N ASN A 779 41.65 17.06 -19.10
CA ASN A 779 41.73 17.42 -20.51
C ASN A 779 40.52 18.25 -20.97
N ASN A 780 40.53 19.53 -20.60
CA ASN A 780 39.45 20.50 -20.86
C ASN A 780 39.62 21.26 -22.19
N ALA A 781 40.58 20.87 -23.04
CA ALA A 781 41.05 21.68 -24.18
C ALA A 781 39.98 21.97 -25.25
N ASP A 782 39.05 21.05 -25.48
CA ASP A 782 37.98 21.18 -26.49
C ASP A 782 36.70 21.86 -25.97
N ARG A 783 36.67 22.32 -24.71
CA ARG A 783 35.48 22.94 -24.12
C ARG A 783 35.36 24.41 -24.53
N GLN A 784 34.43 24.70 -25.44
CA GLN A 784 34.10 26.06 -25.84
C GLN A 784 33.54 26.88 -24.66
N ASP A 785 34.24 27.94 -24.27
CA ASP A 785 33.85 28.80 -23.14
C ASP A 785 32.49 29.47 -23.38
N LEU A 786 31.45 29.02 -22.67
CA LEU A 786 30.10 29.58 -22.72
C LEU A 786 29.90 30.75 -21.75
N GLY A 787 30.97 31.24 -21.11
CA GLY A 787 30.96 32.41 -20.24
C GLY A 787 30.07 32.27 -19.00
N SER A 788 29.86 33.39 -18.30
CA SER A 788 28.96 33.45 -17.15
C SER A 788 27.49 33.29 -17.57
N ALA A 789 26.69 32.73 -16.67
CA ALA A 789 25.25 32.59 -16.83
C ALA A 789 24.54 32.93 -15.51
N PHE A 790 23.52 33.78 -15.57
CA PHE A 790 22.64 34.11 -14.43
C PHE A 790 21.19 33.72 -14.73
N LYS A 791 20.49 33.20 -13.71
CA LYS A 791 19.09 32.75 -13.76
C LYS A 791 18.37 33.17 -12.48
N LEU A 792 17.28 33.92 -12.61
CA LEU A 792 16.23 34.04 -11.59
C LEU A 792 14.94 33.47 -12.17
N ASN A 793 14.35 32.48 -11.53
CA ASN A 793 13.02 31.98 -11.83
C ASN A 793 12.12 32.15 -10.61
N SER A 794 10.87 32.57 -10.80
CA SER A 794 9.88 32.67 -9.72
C SER A 794 8.48 32.21 -10.14
N SER A 795 7.64 31.89 -9.15
CA SER A 795 6.24 31.46 -9.31
C SER A 795 5.43 31.92 -8.10
N TYR A 796 4.20 32.39 -8.31
CA TYR A 796 3.30 32.85 -7.24
C TYR A 796 1.88 32.33 -7.47
N GLY A 797 1.28 31.67 -6.47
CA GLY A 797 -0.11 31.25 -6.53
C GLY A 797 -1.06 32.42 -6.29
N LEU A 798 -1.77 32.83 -7.34
CA LEU A 798 -2.79 33.88 -7.29
C LEU A 798 -4.14 33.36 -6.77
N THR A 799 -4.49 32.12 -7.12
CA THR A 799 -5.63 31.35 -6.58
C THR A 799 -5.22 29.86 -6.50
N PRO A 800 -6.04 28.96 -5.93
CA PRO A 800 -5.78 27.52 -5.95
C PRO A 800 -5.75 26.89 -7.36
N GLU A 801 -6.18 27.62 -8.39
CA GLU A 801 -6.20 27.20 -9.79
C GLU A 801 -5.22 27.98 -10.68
N LEU A 802 -4.78 29.17 -10.25
CA LEU A 802 -4.00 30.12 -11.05
C LEU A 802 -2.64 30.43 -10.42
N THR A 803 -1.57 30.14 -11.16
CA THR A 803 -0.19 30.51 -10.81
C THR A 803 0.39 31.46 -11.85
N LEU A 804 0.97 32.58 -11.41
CA LEU A 804 1.83 33.45 -12.21
C LEU A 804 3.27 32.93 -12.16
N THR A 805 3.95 32.84 -13.30
CA THR A 805 5.39 32.52 -13.39
C THR A 805 6.15 33.69 -14.00
N SER A 806 7.42 33.86 -13.62
CA SER A 806 8.33 34.77 -14.32
C SER A 806 9.77 34.28 -14.22
N GLY A 807 10.62 34.76 -15.13
CA GLY A 807 12.04 34.46 -15.17
C GLY A 807 12.88 35.60 -15.73
N LEU A 808 14.15 35.61 -15.36
CA LEU A 808 15.22 36.44 -15.92
C LEU A 808 16.42 35.53 -16.19
N TYR A 809 17.07 35.72 -17.34
CA TYR A 809 18.22 34.95 -17.80
C TYR A 809 19.24 35.88 -18.45
N ASN A 810 20.53 35.60 -18.27
CA ASN A 810 21.60 36.33 -18.94
C ASN A 810 22.78 35.40 -19.29
N GLY A 811 23.32 35.54 -20.51
CA GLY A 811 24.52 34.88 -21.04
C GLY A 811 24.29 34.08 -22.32
N ALA A 812 25.35 33.49 -22.89
CA ALA A 812 25.34 32.79 -24.18
C ALA A 812 24.34 31.61 -24.39
N ILE A 813 23.38 31.76 -25.30
CA ILE A 813 22.60 30.65 -25.90
C ILE A 813 23.14 30.38 -27.30
N ASN A 814 23.46 29.13 -27.64
CA ASN A 814 24.04 28.76 -28.95
C ASN A 814 25.23 29.67 -29.35
N THR A 815 26.07 30.02 -28.36
CA THR A 815 27.22 30.96 -28.42
C THR A 815 26.90 32.47 -28.53
N LEU A 816 25.63 32.89 -28.55
CA LEU A 816 25.24 34.31 -28.56
C LEU A 816 24.74 34.79 -27.19
N ASP A 817 25.38 35.81 -26.62
CA ASP A 817 24.99 36.40 -25.34
C ASP A 817 23.56 36.93 -25.37
N THR A 818 22.71 36.28 -24.57
CA THR A 818 21.26 36.51 -24.52
C THR A 818 20.89 37.08 -23.15
N THR A 819 20.34 38.29 -23.10
CA THR A 819 19.60 38.78 -21.92
C THR A 819 18.11 38.63 -22.17
N ALA A 820 17.42 37.83 -21.38
CA ALA A 820 16.02 37.48 -21.58
C ALA A 820 15.18 37.62 -20.30
N ALA A 821 13.94 38.05 -20.47
CA ALA A 821 12.90 38.03 -19.44
C ALA A 821 11.74 37.16 -19.90
N THR A 822 11.13 36.41 -18.98
CA THR A 822 9.98 35.55 -19.25
C THR A 822 8.85 35.82 -18.26
N VAL A 823 7.61 35.70 -18.73
CA VAL A 823 6.39 35.80 -17.92
C VAL A 823 5.41 34.75 -18.41
N GLY A 824 4.75 34.05 -17.51
CA GLY A 824 3.79 33.01 -17.86
C GLY A 824 2.64 32.90 -16.88
N LEU A 825 1.60 32.21 -17.32
CA LEU A 825 0.44 31.84 -16.52
C LEU A 825 0.28 30.32 -16.58
N ARG A 826 -0.14 29.73 -15.47
CA ARG A 826 -0.59 28.34 -15.36
C ARG A 826 -1.97 28.38 -14.74
N ALA A 827 -2.98 27.95 -15.46
CA ALA A 827 -4.38 28.02 -15.03
C ALA A 827 -5.06 26.66 -15.19
N SER A 828 -5.87 26.24 -14.22
CA SER A 828 -6.67 25.02 -14.31
C SER A 828 -8.14 25.36 -14.45
N VAL A 829 -8.71 25.16 -15.63
CA VAL A 829 -10.07 25.59 -16.01
C VAL A 829 -10.78 24.43 -16.70
N TRP A 830 -11.99 24.08 -16.26
CA TRP A 830 -12.78 22.96 -16.80
C TRP A 830 -11.96 21.66 -16.99
N GLU A 831 -11.31 21.21 -15.92
CA GLU A 831 -10.44 20.01 -15.88
C GLU A 831 -9.26 20.03 -16.88
N SER A 832 -8.97 21.20 -17.43
CA SER A 832 -7.92 21.44 -18.42
C SER A 832 -6.82 22.33 -17.82
N PHE A 833 -5.57 21.88 -17.90
CA PHE A 833 -4.40 22.66 -17.53
C PHE A 833 -3.95 23.51 -18.72
N LEU A 834 -4.02 24.83 -18.55
CA LEU A 834 -3.61 25.83 -19.53
C LEU A 834 -2.26 26.42 -19.13
N GLN A 835 -1.33 26.47 -20.08
CA GLN A 835 -0.01 27.07 -19.93
C GLN A 835 0.17 28.13 -21.02
N LEU A 836 0.34 29.38 -20.60
CA LEU A 836 0.70 30.50 -21.46
C LEU A 836 2.08 30.99 -21.01
N ASP A 837 2.99 31.21 -21.95
CA ASP A 837 4.33 31.75 -21.68
C ASP A 837 4.69 32.79 -22.75
N THR A 838 5.39 33.83 -22.34
CA THR A 838 6.06 34.76 -23.25
C THR A 838 7.48 35.03 -22.78
N MET A 839 8.39 35.22 -23.73
CA MET A 839 9.77 35.60 -23.51
C MET A 839 10.08 36.82 -24.38
N ALA A 840 10.88 37.75 -23.86
CA ALA A 840 11.44 38.87 -24.59
C ALA A 840 12.94 39.01 -24.32
N GLU A 841 13.70 39.36 -25.35
CA GLU A 841 15.15 39.50 -25.34
C GLU A 841 15.57 40.96 -25.50
N GLU A 842 16.71 41.33 -24.91
CA GLU A 842 17.37 42.62 -25.11
C GLU A 842 17.69 42.91 -26.60
N ASN A 843 18.09 41.89 -27.37
CA ASN A 843 18.32 41.99 -28.81
C ASN A 843 17.02 42.12 -29.66
N GLY A 844 15.85 42.18 -29.02
CA GLY A 844 14.55 42.35 -29.67
C GLY A 844 13.82 41.05 -30.04
N GLY A 845 14.43 39.89 -29.79
CA GLY A 845 13.79 38.58 -29.88
C GLY A 845 12.56 38.47 -28.97
N ARG A 846 11.50 37.79 -29.43
CA ARG A 846 10.27 37.54 -28.67
C ARG A 846 9.66 36.19 -29.01
N ILE A 847 9.20 35.49 -27.98
CA ILE A 847 8.50 34.20 -28.10
C ILE A 847 7.14 34.31 -27.42
N TYR A 848 6.14 33.70 -28.03
CA TYR A 848 4.80 33.50 -27.45
C TYR A 848 4.44 32.02 -27.58
N SER A 849 4.08 31.39 -26.46
CA SER A 849 3.71 29.98 -26.40
C SER A 849 2.38 29.82 -25.66
N ALA A 850 1.52 28.97 -26.19
CA ALA A 850 0.25 28.60 -25.58
C ALA A 850 0.05 27.09 -25.72
N SER A 851 -0.31 26.42 -24.62
CA SER A 851 -0.67 25.01 -24.62
C SER A 851 -1.81 24.69 -23.65
N ALA A 852 -2.57 23.66 -23.99
CA ALA A 852 -3.69 23.15 -23.21
C ALA A 852 -3.58 21.63 -23.11
N ARG A 853 -3.61 21.11 -21.88
CA ARG A 853 -3.57 19.69 -21.54
C ARG A 853 -4.86 19.31 -20.83
N ARG A 854 -5.63 18.36 -21.36
CA ARG A 854 -6.88 17.87 -20.75
C ARG A 854 -6.89 16.36 -20.67
N ASN A 855 -7.28 15.82 -19.51
CA ASN A 855 -7.68 14.43 -19.38
C ASN A 855 -9.18 14.34 -19.68
N PHE A 856 -9.58 13.54 -20.67
CA PHE A 856 -11.00 13.26 -20.94
C PHE A 856 -11.48 11.99 -20.24
N THR A 857 -10.57 11.05 -19.98
CA THR A 857 -10.79 9.89 -19.08
C THR A 857 -9.53 9.66 -18.23
N ARG A 858 -9.48 8.57 -17.44
CA ARG A 858 -8.25 8.16 -16.75
C ARG A 858 -7.13 7.72 -17.70
N THR A 859 -7.45 7.40 -18.95
CA THR A 859 -6.49 6.93 -19.97
C THR A 859 -6.32 7.93 -21.10
N PHE A 860 -7.40 8.50 -21.60
CA PHE A 860 -7.40 9.41 -22.75
C PHE A 860 -7.05 10.85 -22.31
N GLN A 861 -5.89 11.30 -22.78
CA GLN A 861 -5.37 12.65 -22.62
C GLN A 861 -5.12 13.30 -23.98
N LEU A 862 -5.40 14.60 -24.05
CA LEU A 862 -5.00 15.48 -25.14
C LEU A 862 -4.04 16.54 -24.60
N LEU A 863 -2.95 16.79 -25.32
CA LEU A 863 -2.13 17.98 -25.25
C LEU A 863 -2.17 18.67 -26.61
N VAL A 864 -2.46 19.95 -26.65
CA VAL A 864 -2.32 20.80 -27.86
C VAL A 864 -1.53 22.03 -27.50
N GLY A 865 -0.77 22.57 -28.44
CA GLY A 865 -0.07 23.83 -28.25
C GLY A 865 0.55 24.40 -29.51
N GLY A 866 1.03 25.62 -29.39
CA GLY A 866 1.78 26.31 -30.43
C GLY A 866 2.71 27.35 -29.83
N GLU A 867 3.88 27.47 -30.43
CA GLU A 867 4.84 28.55 -30.20
C GLU A 867 5.00 29.37 -31.47
N THR A 868 5.22 30.68 -31.34
CA THR A 868 5.81 31.50 -32.40
C THR A 868 6.91 32.40 -31.85
N SER A 869 7.99 32.52 -32.62
CA SER A 869 9.13 33.39 -32.38
C SER A 869 9.20 34.53 -33.40
N SER A 870 9.84 35.63 -33.02
CA SER A 870 10.10 36.77 -33.88
C SER A 870 11.33 37.53 -33.40
N GLY A 871 12.04 38.24 -34.29
CA GLY A 871 13.18 39.08 -33.93
C GLY A 871 14.51 38.35 -33.67
N PHE A 872 14.53 37.01 -33.65
CA PHE A 872 15.77 36.23 -33.52
C PHE A 872 16.56 36.15 -34.82
N SER A 873 17.88 35.98 -34.71
CA SER A 873 18.68 35.38 -35.78
C SER A 873 18.30 33.91 -35.95
N GLY A 874 18.24 33.41 -37.19
CA GLY A 874 18.02 31.98 -37.47
C GLY A 874 19.09 31.06 -36.88
N THR A 875 20.27 31.58 -36.54
CA THR A 875 21.33 30.86 -35.81
C THR A 875 21.07 30.71 -34.31
N VAL A 876 20.20 31.56 -33.73
CA VAL A 876 19.83 31.49 -32.30
C VAL A 876 18.62 30.58 -32.12
N ARG A 877 17.54 30.87 -32.87
CA ARG A 877 16.29 30.09 -32.88
C ARG A 877 15.86 29.89 -34.35
N PRO A 878 16.10 28.71 -34.95
CA PRO A 878 15.74 28.46 -36.35
C PRO A 878 14.22 28.49 -36.53
N ASP A 879 13.46 27.98 -35.56
CA ASP A 879 12.00 27.93 -35.56
C ASP A 879 11.35 29.31 -35.42
N LYS A 880 10.53 29.66 -36.41
CA LYS A 880 9.62 30.81 -36.44
C LYS A 880 8.26 30.48 -35.80
N SER A 881 7.77 29.26 -36.00
CA SER A 881 6.61 28.76 -35.27
C SER A 881 6.56 27.25 -35.30
N SER A 882 6.18 26.64 -34.17
CA SER A 882 6.03 25.21 -34.01
C SER A 882 4.65 24.91 -33.41
N TYR A 883 3.84 24.13 -34.12
CA TYR A 883 2.50 23.72 -33.68
C TYR A 883 2.50 22.23 -33.38
N TYR A 884 1.94 21.83 -32.24
CA TYR A 884 1.93 20.43 -31.82
C TYR A 884 0.59 19.98 -31.23
N ALA A 885 0.26 18.73 -31.48
CA ALA A 885 -0.85 18.03 -30.85
C ALA A 885 -0.38 16.62 -30.47
N ARG A 886 -0.76 16.15 -29.29
CA ARG A 886 -0.42 14.82 -28.79
C ARG A 886 -1.63 14.21 -28.10
N ILE A 887 -2.00 13.01 -28.54
CA ILE A 887 -2.97 12.15 -27.88
C ILE A 887 -2.22 11.01 -27.22
N ASP A 888 -2.45 10.82 -25.92
CA ASP A 888 -2.06 9.60 -25.19
C ASP A 888 -3.35 8.88 -24.77
N ASN A 889 -3.41 7.56 -24.93
CA ASN A 889 -4.55 6.77 -24.50
C ASN A 889 -4.14 5.31 -24.19
N SER A 890 -5.05 4.55 -23.59
CA SER A 890 -4.93 3.10 -23.45
C SER A 890 -6.30 2.45 -23.65
N ILE A 891 -6.38 1.51 -24.59
CA ILE A 891 -7.62 0.79 -24.94
C ILE A 891 -7.55 -0.62 -24.36
N GLN A 892 -8.61 -1.00 -23.65
CA GLN A 892 -8.87 -2.37 -23.22
C GLN A 892 -9.62 -3.13 -24.33
N LEU A 893 -9.10 -4.28 -24.75
CA LEU A 893 -9.73 -5.12 -25.80
C LEU A 893 -10.09 -6.50 -25.22
N GLY A 894 -11.29 -6.60 -24.65
CA GLY A 894 -11.76 -7.81 -23.96
C GLY A 894 -10.87 -8.16 -22.75
N GLU A 895 -10.41 -9.40 -22.68
CA GLU A 895 -9.52 -9.91 -21.61
C GLU A 895 -8.01 -9.70 -21.88
N LEU A 896 -7.63 -9.15 -23.04
CA LEU A 896 -6.23 -8.84 -23.34
C LEU A 896 -5.71 -7.73 -22.41
N HIS A 897 -4.40 -7.62 -22.23
CA HIS A 897 -3.86 -6.48 -21.46
C HIS A 897 -4.07 -5.18 -22.26
N PRO A 898 -4.18 -4.01 -21.59
CA PRO A 898 -4.40 -2.74 -22.27
C PRO A 898 -3.34 -2.46 -23.35
N ILE A 899 -3.78 -1.98 -24.51
CA ILE A 899 -2.89 -1.44 -25.54
C ILE A 899 -2.79 0.07 -25.29
N GLY A 900 -1.64 0.50 -24.77
CA GLY A 900 -1.28 1.91 -24.72
C GLY A 900 -0.89 2.41 -26.12
N PHE A 901 -1.33 3.63 -26.45
CA PHE A 901 -0.87 4.32 -27.64
C PHE A 901 -0.63 5.80 -27.40
N SER A 902 0.34 6.36 -28.12
CA SER A 902 0.56 7.80 -28.27
C SER A 902 0.56 8.14 -29.75
N VAL A 903 -0.08 9.25 -30.13
CA VAL A 903 0.01 9.87 -31.45
C VAL A 903 0.38 11.33 -31.26
N GLY A 904 1.60 11.67 -31.63
CA GLY A 904 2.11 13.04 -31.74
C GLY A 904 2.06 13.54 -33.18
N TYR A 905 1.70 14.81 -33.32
CA TYR A 905 1.83 15.62 -34.51
C TYR A 905 2.63 16.86 -34.13
N ARG A 906 3.62 17.22 -34.96
CA ARG A 906 4.29 18.52 -34.88
C ARG A 906 4.52 19.08 -36.28
N ARG A 907 4.35 20.40 -36.45
CA ARG A 907 4.79 21.12 -37.65
C ARG A 907 5.57 22.38 -37.29
N GLU A 908 6.79 22.45 -37.80
CA GLU A 908 7.78 23.50 -37.59
C GLU A 908 7.94 24.32 -38.88
N PHE A 909 8.05 25.65 -38.73
CA PHE A 909 8.30 26.61 -39.81
C PHE A 909 9.52 27.44 -39.41
N PHE A 910 10.46 27.69 -40.33
CA PHE A 910 11.76 28.27 -40.00
C PHE A 910 11.92 29.75 -40.40
N ASN A 911 12.86 30.44 -39.75
CA ASN A 911 13.18 31.86 -39.95
C ASN A 911 14.18 32.10 -41.10
N ASP A 912 14.96 31.09 -41.47
CA ASP A 912 16.10 31.18 -42.40
C ASP A 912 15.75 30.85 -43.86
N GLY A 913 14.51 30.43 -44.13
CA GLY A 913 14.05 30.01 -45.45
C GLY A 913 14.11 28.49 -45.69
N GLN A 914 14.46 27.67 -44.70
CA GLN A 914 14.24 26.23 -44.79
C GLN A 914 12.75 25.90 -44.94
N SER A 915 12.45 24.89 -45.76
CA SER A 915 11.07 24.39 -45.94
C SER A 915 10.50 23.82 -44.65
N PRO A 916 9.19 24.00 -44.38
CA PRO A 916 8.56 23.51 -43.15
C PRO A 916 8.71 22.00 -42.95
N VAL A 917 8.99 21.60 -41.72
CA VAL A 917 9.05 20.19 -41.31
C VAL A 917 7.71 19.80 -40.70
N THR A 918 7.18 18.64 -41.06
CA THR A 918 6.06 17.99 -40.36
C THR A 918 6.53 16.63 -39.83
N ARG A 919 6.41 16.40 -38.52
CA ARG A 919 6.67 15.08 -37.90
C ARG A 919 5.38 14.47 -37.37
N TRP A 920 5.16 13.21 -37.71
CA TRP A 920 4.18 12.35 -37.07
C TRP A 920 4.91 11.30 -36.24
N GLN A 921 4.57 11.21 -34.96
CA GLN A 921 5.14 10.23 -34.04
C GLN A 921 4.03 9.30 -33.57
N ASN A 922 4.17 8.00 -33.76
CA ASN A 922 3.30 7.00 -33.14
C ASN A 922 4.11 6.09 -32.22
N ARG A 923 3.56 5.83 -31.04
CA ARG A 923 4.06 4.83 -30.11
C ARG A 923 2.95 3.88 -29.74
N LEU A 924 3.22 2.59 -29.78
CA LEU A 924 2.33 1.52 -29.33
C LEU A 924 3.05 0.73 -28.25
N ASN A 925 2.33 0.33 -27.20
CA ASN A 925 2.83 -0.60 -26.20
C ASN A 925 1.72 -1.54 -25.70
N THR A 926 2.03 -2.82 -25.53
CA THR A 926 1.10 -3.80 -24.97
C THR A 926 1.87 -4.92 -24.27
N PHE A 927 1.15 -5.68 -23.46
CA PHE A 927 1.65 -6.89 -22.83
C PHE A 927 0.91 -8.10 -23.40
N PHE A 928 1.64 -9.06 -23.96
CA PHE A 928 1.07 -10.29 -24.50
C PHE A 928 1.79 -11.49 -23.90
N ASN A 929 1.08 -12.31 -23.11
CA ASN A 929 1.60 -13.56 -22.53
C ASN A 929 3.02 -13.42 -21.90
N ARG A 930 3.17 -12.44 -21.00
CA ARG A 930 4.44 -12.06 -20.32
C ARG A 930 5.55 -11.49 -21.22
N PHE A 931 5.30 -11.26 -22.50
CA PHE A 931 6.12 -10.37 -23.32
C PHE A 931 5.60 -8.93 -23.15
N ASN A 932 6.50 -7.95 -23.06
CA ASN A 932 6.20 -6.53 -23.27
C ASN A 932 6.63 -6.20 -24.70
N VAL A 933 5.69 -5.76 -25.54
CA VAL A 933 5.93 -5.42 -26.94
C VAL A 933 5.64 -3.94 -27.12
N SER A 934 6.58 -3.20 -27.69
CA SER A 934 6.38 -1.81 -28.06
C SER A 934 6.94 -1.50 -29.43
N ASN A 935 6.31 -0.57 -30.12
CA ASN A 935 6.79 -0.03 -31.38
C ASN A 935 6.76 1.49 -31.31
N GLU A 936 7.83 2.12 -31.77
CA GLU A 936 7.93 3.57 -31.95
C GLU A 936 8.17 3.82 -33.44
N LEU A 937 7.49 4.82 -34.00
CA LEU A 937 7.46 5.11 -35.42
C LEU A 937 7.42 6.62 -35.60
N GLU A 938 8.38 7.17 -36.35
CA GLU A 938 8.39 8.58 -36.74
C GLU A 938 8.36 8.71 -38.27
N LEU A 939 7.55 9.63 -38.76
CA LEU A 939 7.54 10.08 -40.16
C LEU A 939 7.89 11.57 -40.17
N GLU A 940 9.09 11.92 -40.62
CA GLU A 940 9.46 13.29 -40.95
C GLU A 940 9.19 13.57 -42.44
N GLN A 941 8.44 14.63 -42.71
CA GLN A 941 8.13 15.14 -44.05
C GLN A 941 8.69 16.56 -44.19
N ARG A 942 9.39 16.82 -45.29
CA ARG A 942 9.92 18.14 -45.68
C ARG A 942 9.61 18.37 -47.15
N GLU A 943 9.41 19.62 -47.54
CA GLU A 943 9.26 19.93 -48.96
C GLU A 943 10.60 19.73 -49.69
N ASN A 944 10.54 19.19 -50.91
CA ASN A 944 11.69 18.96 -51.80
C ASN A 944 12.72 17.90 -51.37
N THR A 945 12.51 17.18 -50.26
CA THR A 945 13.25 15.94 -49.95
C THR A 945 12.30 14.73 -49.89
N PRO A 946 12.79 13.48 -49.99
CA PRO A 946 11.97 12.31 -49.70
C PRO A 946 11.46 12.33 -48.25
N ASP A 947 10.25 11.80 -48.04
CA ASP A 947 9.72 11.49 -46.71
C ASP A 947 10.60 10.44 -46.01
N LEU A 948 10.97 10.71 -44.76
CA LEU A 948 11.77 9.83 -43.91
C LEU A 948 10.85 9.14 -42.89
N LEU A 949 10.58 7.86 -43.09
CA LEU A 949 9.97 7.01 -42.06
C LEU A 949 11.10 6.31 -41.29
N GLN A 950 11.02 6.24 -39.97
CA GLN A 950 11.93 5.42 -39.16
C GLN A 950 11.21 4.87 -37.93
N GLY A 951 11.75 3.84 -37.30
CA GLY A 951 11.18 3.31 -36.08
C GLY A 951 11.91 2.11 -35.49
N ASP A 952 11.50 1.78 -34.27
CA ASP A 952 12.03 0.70 -33.47
C ASP A 952 10.91 -0.25 -33.05
N PHE A 953 11.11 -1.54 -33.32
CA PHE A 953 10.25 -2.61 -32.81
C PHE A 953 10.98 -3.35 -31.69
N LEU A 954 10.43 -3.28 -30.47
CA LEU A 954 11.04 -3.79 -29.24
C LEU A 954 10.17 -4.90 -28.64
N VAL A 955 10.79 -6.05 -28.33
CA VAL A 955 10.18 -7.18 -27.64
C VAL A 955 11.01 -7.54 -26.42
N ARG A 956 10.40 -7.48 -25.24
CA ARG A 956 11.04 -7.82 -23.95
C ARG A 956 10.32 -8.97 -23.27
N LYS A 957 11.05 -9.86 -22.59
CA LYS A 957 10.47 -10.99 -21.84
C LYS A 957 11.35 -11.46 -20.68
N ASN A 958 10.74 -11.71 -19.53
CA ASN A 958 11.38 -12.45 -18.44
C ASN A 958 11.10 -13.95 -18.63
N ALA A 959 12.11 -14.72 -19.06
CA ALA A 959 12.00 -16.14 -19.38
C ALA A 959 13.34 -16.87 -19.30
N PHE A 960 13.30 -18.20 -19.14
CA PHE A 960 14.49 -19.07 -19.08
C PHE A 960 15.50 -18.69 -17.98
N GLY A 961 15.04 -18.07 -16.88
CA GLY A 961 15.90 -17.59 -15.79
C GLY A 961 16.59 -16.24 -16.06
N GLY A 962 16.19 -15.52 -17.11
CA GLY A 962 16.76 -14.23 -17.49
C GLY A 962 15.77 -13.22 -18.07
N TYR A 963 16.28 -12.01 -18.29
CA TYR A 963 15.65 -10.93 -19.05
C TYR A 963 16.15 -10.98 -20.49
N TRP A 964 15.24 -10.94 -21.46
CA TRP A 964 15.53 -10.89 -22.89
C TRP A 964 14.98 -9.61 -23.48
N ARG A 965 15.75 -8.95 -24.35
CA ARG A 965 15.39 -7.76 -25.13
C ARG A 965 15.81 -7.98 -26.59
N GLY A 966 14.84 -8.05 -27.50
CA GLY A 966 15.06 -8.00 -28.94
C GLY A 966 14.60 -6.65 -29.49
N GLN A 967 15.41 -6.01 -30.31
CA GLN A 967 15.13 -4.73 -30.97
C GLN A 967 15.41 -4.86 -32.47
N VAL A 968 14.53 -4.29 -33.29
CA VAL A 968 14.71 -4.15 -34.74
C VAL A 968 14.48 -2.69 -35.11
N SER A 969 15.53 -2.00 -35.53
CA SER A 969 15.47 -0.63 -36.04
C SER A 969 15.31 -0.65 -37.55
N TYR A 970 14.40 0.16 -38.10
CA TYR A 970 14.09 0.20 -39.52
C TYR A 970 13.89 1.64 -40.01
N ARG A 971 14.19 1.88 -41.29
CA ARG A 971 14.09 3.19 -41.95
C ARG A 971 13.52 3.02 -43.37
N ASN A 972 12.82 4.03 -43.85
CA ASN A 972 12.50 4.21 -45.26
C ASN A 972 13.30 5.39 -45.81
N GLN A 973 14.15 5.13 -46.81
CA GLN A 973 14.89 6.16 -47.52
C GLN A 973 14.61 6.02 -49.01
N GLU A 974 14.29 7.12 -49.69
CA GLU A 974 13.99 7.15 -51.14
C GLU A 974 12.91 6.15 -51.61
N LYS A 975 11.97 5.79 -50.71
CA LYS A 975 10.89 4.79 -50.90
C LYS A 975 11.33 3.32 -50.83
N GLN A 976 12.57 3.03 -50.41
CA GLN A 976 13.02 1.69 -50.06
C GLN A 976 12.91 1.51 -48.54
N PHE A 977 12.32 0.39 -48.09
CA PHE A 977 12.21 0.07 -46.67
C PHE A 977 13.35 -0.88 -46.30
N ASP A 978 14.25 -0.39 -45.44
CA ASP A 978 15.44 -1.09 -45.00
C ASP A 978 15.42 -1.33 -43.49
N PHE A 979 15.99 -2.45 -43.08
CA PHE A 979 16.35 -2.67 -41.68
C PHE A 979 17.72 -2.03 -41.42
N GLU A 980 17.81 -1.19 -40.39
CA GLU A 980 19.05 -0.51 -40.03
C GLU A 980 19.91 -1.41 -39.14
N SER A 981 19.31 -1.98 -38.09
CA SER A 981 19.96 -2.97 -37.23
C SER A 981 18.99 -3.97 -36.59
N ILE A 982 19.53 -5.10 -36.14
CA ILE A 982 18.86 -6.06 -35.26
C ILE A 982 19.74 -6.32 -34.05
N THR A 983 19.22 -6.06 -32.85
CA THR A 983 19.90 -6.34 -31.58
C THR A 983 19.13 -7.37 -30.76
N LEU A 984 19.81 -8.40 -30.25
CA LEU A 984 19.27 -9.40 -29.33
C LEU A 984 20.17 -9.51 -28.09
N ARG A 985 19.66 -9.07 -26.95
CA ARG A 985 20.32 -9.08 -25.64
C ARG A 985 19.61 -10.05 -24.68
N GLY A 986 20.36 -10.87 -23.98
CA GLY A 986 19.90 -11.73 -22.90
C GLY A 986 20.75 -11.54 -21.65
N GLN A 987 20.11 -11.41 -20.49
CA GLN A 987 20.73 -11.20 -19.17
C GLN A 987 20.25 -12.27 -18.19
N PHE A 988 21.17 -13.03 -17.58
CA PHE A 988 20.88 -14.25 -16.84
C PHE A 988 21.60 -14.26 -15.49
N GLN A 989 20.88 -14.66 -14.44
CA GLN A 989 21.48 -14.90 -13.13
C GLN A 989 21.93 -16.37 -13.06
N LEU A 990 23.20 -16.64 -13.37
CA LEU A 990 23.76 -17.99 -13.40
C LEU A 990 23.94 -18.57 -11.99
N ALA A 991 24.23 -17.71 -11.01
CA ALA A 991 24.20 -17.98 -9.58
C ALA A 991 23.83 -16.69 -8.83
N PRO A 992 23.46 -16.72 -7.53
CA PRO A 992 23.11 -15.50 -6.78
C PRO A 992 24.18 -14.39 -6.85
N THR A 993 25.44 -14.78 -6.98
CA THR A 993 26.61 -13.91 -7.11
C THR A 993 27.17 -13.79 -8.53
N VAL A 994 26.54 -14.41 -9.54
CA VAL A 994 27.09 -14.49 -10.91
C VAL A 994 26.05 -14.13 -11.98
N THR A 995 26.32 -13.07 -12.72
CA THR A 995 25.43 -12.55 -13.77
C THR A 995 26.12 -12.60 -15.13
N TYR A 996 25.41 -13.08 -16.15
CA TYR A 996 25.88 -13.14 -17.53
C TYR A 996 25.00 -12.29 -18.44
N ILE A 997 25.61 -11.51 -19.34
CA ILE A 997 24.94 -10.85 -20.46
C ILE A 997 25.57 -11.35 -21.76
N GLY A 998 24.74 -11.80 -22.69
CA GLY A 998 25.11 -12.03 -24.08
C GLY A 998 24.26 -11.14 -24.98
N GLU A 999 24.89 -10.47 -25.93
CA GLU A 999 24.24 -9.56 -26.87
C GLU A 999 24.83 -9.70 -28.27
N ILE A 1000 23.95 -9.84 -29.26
CA ILE A 1000 24.30 -9.85 -30.68
C ILE A 1000 23.68 -8.60 -31.29
N ASN A 1001 24.51 -7.73 -31.88
CA ASN A 1001 24.05 -6.64 -32.74
C ASN A 1001 24.45 -6.92 -34.19
N ARG A 1002 23.54 -6.69 -35.12
CA ARG A 1002 23.73 -6.86 -36.56
C ARG A 1002 23.33 -5.58 -37.26
N THR A 1003 24.32 -4.82 -37.74
CA THR A 1003 24.10 -3.72 -38.68
C THR A 1003 23.75 -4.29 -40.06
N LEU A 1004 22.72 -3.73 -40.69
CA LEU A 1004 22.16 -4.24 -41.95
C LEU A 1004 22.22 -3.21 -43.08
N LEU A 1005 22.17 -1.92 -42.76
CA LEU A 1005 22.43 -0.82 -43.69
C LEU A 1005 23.94 -0.57 -43.83
N ASN A 1006 24.39 -0.04 -44.97
CA ASN A 1006 25.79 0.33 -45.23
C ASN A 1006 26.80 -0.83 -44.97
N GLU A 1007 27.63 -0.70 -43.95
CA GLU A 1007 28.64 -1.70 -43.58
C GLU A 1007 28.02 -2.78 -42.70
N LYS A 1008 27.90 -3.99 -43.26
CA LYS A 1008 27.18 -5.12 -42.64
C LYS A 1008 28.02 -5.82 -41.56
N GLU A 1009 28.20 -5.14 -40.44
CA GLU A 1009 28.84 -5.65 -39.23
C GLU A 1009 27.92 -6.58 -38.43
N THR A 1010 28.44 -7.71 -37.94
CA THR A 1010 27.88 -8.46 -36.81
C THR A 1010 28.84 -8.33 -35.64
N ARG A 1011 28.34 -7.89 -34.49
CA ARG A 1011 29.08 -7.76 -33.24
C ARG A 1011 28.48 -8.68 -32.18
N LEU A 1012 29.32 -9.46 -31.52
CA LEU A 1012 28.96 -10.31 -30.39
C LEU A 1012 29.63 -9.76 -29.12
N ASN A 1013 28.80 -9.25 -28.21
CA ASN A 1013 29.18 -8.75 -26.90
C ASN A 1013 28.82 -9.81 -25.86
N ASN A 1014 29.79 -10.29 -25.07
CA ASN A 1014 29.57 -11.19 -23.95
C ASN A 1014 30.17 -10.55 -22.69
N ARG A 1015 29.47 -10.67 -21.56
CA ARG A 1015 29.96 -10.15 -20.29
C ARG A 1015 29.56 -11.05 -19.14
N LEU A 1016 30.50 -11.34 -18.25
CA LEU A 1016 30.31 -12.26 -17.12
C LEU A 1016 30.84 -11.60 -15.85
N THR A 1017 30.01 -11.56 -14.81
CA THR A 1017 30.25 -10.81 -13.58
C THR A 1017 30.19 -11.73 -12.39
N TRP A 1018 31.08 -11.50 -11.42
CA TRP A 1018 31.08 -12.12 -10.11
C TRP A 1018 30.99 -11.02 -9.04
N GLU A 1019 30.00 -11.08 -8.17
CA GLU A 1019 29.78 -10.16 -7.06
C GLU A 1019 29.92 -10.92 -5.74
N TRP A 1020 31.03 -10.70 -5.02
CA TRP A 1020 31.22 -11.14 -3.64
C TRP A 1020 30.92 -10.00 -2.67
N ASP A 1021 30.72 -10.28 -1.38
CA ASP A 1021 30.29 -9.29 -0.39
C ASP A 1021 31.09 -7.97 -0.45
N ALA A 1022 32.42 -8.05 -0.62
CA ALA A 1022 33.34 -6.91 -0.61
C ALA A 1022 33.84 -6.43 -1.99
N LEU A 1023 33.75 -7.26 -3.03
CA LEU A 1023 34.41 -7.02 -4.32
C LEU A 1023 33.61 -7.60 -5.49
N ARG A 1024 33.50 -6.84 -6.57
CA ARG A 1024 32.92 -7.28 -7.84
C ARG A 1024 33.97 -7.33 -8.93
N LEU A 1025 34.00 -8.42 -9.70
CA LEU A 1025 34.77 -8.57 -10.94
C LEU A 1025 33.84 -8.71 -12.14
N GLY A 1026 34.26 -8.24 -13.30
CA GLY A 1026 33.60 -8.46 -14.58
C GLY A 1026 34.63 -8.79 -15.66
N LEU A 1027 34.28 -9.72 -16.53
CA LEU A 1027 34.98 -10.06 -17.76
C LEU A 1027 34.09 -9.68 -18.93
N GLU A 1028 34.65 -9.06 -19.95
CA GLU A 1028 33.94 -8.53 -21.12
C GLU A 1028 34.67 -8.91 -22.40
N THR A 1029 33.96 -9.46 -23.37
CA THR A 1029 34.49 -9.74 -24.71
C THR A 1029 33.55 -9.18 -25.76
N GLU A 1030 34.12 -8.47 -26.71
CA GLU A 1030 33.42 -7.91 -27.87
C GLU A 1030 34.23 -8.29 -29.10
N ILE A 1031 33.59 -8.93 -30.06
CA ILE A 1031 34.20 -9.37 -31.32
C ILE A 1031 33.27 -9.02 -32.48
N ASN A 1032 33.83 -8.61 -33.62
CA ASN A 1032 33.05 -8.41 -34.85
C ASN A 1032 33.53 -9.25 -36.03
N ASN A 1033 32.67 -9.38 -37.05
CA ASN A 1033 33.01 -10.06 -38.30
C ASN A 1033 34.04 -9.28 -39.15
N SER A 1034 34.33 -8.02 -38.83
CA SER A 1034 35.40 -7.22 -39.42
C SER A 1034 36.80 -7.65 -38.96
N GLY A 1035 36.92 -8.45 -37.89
CA GLY A 1035 38.19 -8.93 -37.34
C GLY A 1035 38.77 -8.06 -36.23
N GLU A 1036 37.98 -7.11 -35.72
CA GLU A 1036 38.28 -6.34 -34.51
C GLU A 1036 37.87 -7.13 -33.26
N TYR A 1037 38.56 -6.86 -32.16
CA TYR A 1037 38.17 -7.40 -30.86
C TYR A 1037 38.55 -6.49 -29.69
N ARG A 1038 37.81 -6.66 -28.60
CA ARG A 1038 38.00 -6.01 -27.30
C ARG A 1038 37.89 -7.05 -26.19
N LEU A 1039 38.86 -7.05 -25.29
CA LEU A 1039 38.88 -7.85 -24.06
C LEU A 1039 38.96 -6.89 -22.87
N GLY A 1040 37.90 -6.82 -22.07
CA GLY A 1040 37.79 -5.94 -20.90
C GLY A 1040 37.75 -6.70 -19.58
N PHE A 1041 38.40 -6.13 -18.57
CA PHE A 1041 38.33 -6.55 -17.17
C PHE A 1041 37.83 -5.38 -16.33
N ASN A 1042 36.71 -5.58 -15.65
CA ASN A 1042 36.08 -4.63 -14.75
C ASN A 1042 36.33 -5.07 -13.29
N VAL A 1043 36.68 -4.15 -12.40
CA VAL A 1043 36.84 -4.37 -10.95
C VAL A 1043 36.10 -3.26 -10.23
N GLY A 1044 35.43 -3.52 -9.11
CA GLY A 1044 34.90 -2.43 -8.30
C GLY A 1044 34.46 -2.81 -6.88
N THR A 1045 34.48 -1.81 -6.01
CA THR A 1045 34.14 -1.91 -4.58
C THR A 1045 33.69 -0.55 -4.03
N THR A 1046 32.83 -0.58 -3.02
CA THR A 1046 32.28 0.56 -2.30
C THR A 1046 32.71 0.50 -0.85
N PHE A 1047 33.64 1.35 -0.42
CA PHE A 1047 34.01 1.49 0.98
C PHE A 1047 32.95 2.33 1.69
N VAL A 1048 32.15 1.66 2.51
CA VAL A 1048 31.06 2.25 3.30
C VAL A 1048 31.57 2.54 4.71
N PRO A 1049 31.40 3.76 5.25
CA PRO A 1049 31.90 4.12 6.57
C PRO A 1049 31.15 3.33 7.66
N ASN A 1050 31.88 2.88 8.68
CA ASN A 1050 31.32 2.25 9.87
C ASN A 1050 32.08 2.74 11.12
N GLU A 1051 31.72 2.26 12.30
CA GLU A 1051 32.39 2.61 13.56
C GLU A 1051 33.89 2.23 13.53
N MET A 1052 34.20 0.99 13.13
CA MET A 1052 35.56 0.45 13.06
C MET A 1052 36.47 1.04 11.95
N GLY A 1053 35.93 1.87 11.06
CA GLY A 1053 36.64 2.34 9.86
C GLY A 1053 35.74 2.34 8.64
N TYR A 1054 35.92 1.33 7.79
CA TYR A 1054 35.22 1.12 6.52
C TYR A 1054 34.92 -0.37 6.29
N THR A 1055 33.71 -0.69 5.86
CA THR A 1055 33.38 -2.01 5.25
C THR A 1055 33.48 -1.88 3.73
N PRO A 1056 34.33 -2.66 3.04
CA PRO A 1056 34.22 -2.80 1.59
C PRO A 1056 32.95 -3.60 1.24
N MET A 1057 32.15 -3.07 0.32
CA MET A 1057 30.91 -3.68 -0.17
C MET A 1057 30.91 -3.66 -1.70
N ALA A 1058 30.60 -4.78 -2.37
CA ALA A 1058 30.46 -4.76 -3.82
C ALA A 1058 29.18 -4.06 -4.29
N SER A 1059 28.12 -4.14 -3.48
CA SER A 1059 26.81 -3.58 -3.80
C SER A 1059 26.88 -2.06 -3.96
N ARG A 1060 26.24 -1.55 -5.02
CA ARG A 1060 26.34 -0.15 -5.46
C ARG A 1060 25.27 0.77 -4.83
N THR A 1061 24.28 0.25 -4.11
CA THR A 1061 23.18 1.03 -3.49
C THR A 1061 23.66 1.98 -2.40
N ALA A 1062 24.73 1.62 -1.68
CA ALA A 1062 25.34 2.43 -0.62
C ALA A 1062 25.90 3.80 -1.10
N SER A 1063 26.10 3.97 -2.42
CA SER A 1063 26.72 5.17 -3.02
C SER A 1063 25.77 5.98 -3.93
N SER A 1064 24.46 5.84 -3.78
CA SER A 1064 23.50 6.56 -4.64
C SER A 1064 22.05 6.60 -4.13
N GLU A 1065 21.64 5.62 -3.35
CA GLU A 1065 20.42 5.69 -2.57
C GLU A 1065 20.72 6.28 -1.20
N GLY A 1066 19.71 6.82 -0.52
CA GLY A 1066 19.84 7.08 0.91
C GLY A 1066 19.86 5.74 1.65
N ASN A 1067 20.66 5.65 2.71
CA ASN A 1067 20.75 4.48 3.56
C ASN A 1067 20.67 4.95 5.02
N VAL A 1068 20.00 4.20 5.88
CA VAL A 1068 19.94 4.47 7.33
C VAL A 1068 20.22 3.19 8.08
N LEU A 1069 20.85 3.29 9.25
CA LEU A 1069 20.79 2.25 10.26
C LEU A 1069 19.50 2.45 11.04
N VAL A 1070 18.75 1.38 11.29
CA VAL A 1070 17.57 1.40 12.15
C VAL A 1070 17.88 0.53 13.36
N ARG A 1071 17.89 1.14 14.55
CA ARG A 1071 18.02 0.45 15.82
C ARG A 1071 16.62 0.26 16.41
N VAL A 1072 16.28 -0.97 16.74
CA VAL A 1072 15.03 -1.32 17.41
C VAL A 1072 15.38 -1.79 18.82
N PHE A 1073 14.71 -1.26 19.82
CA PHE A 1073 15.01 -1.49 21.24
C PHE A 1073 13.75 -1.43 22.09
N LEU A 1074 13.80 -2.04 23.27
CA LEU A 1074 12.76 -1.98 24.29
C LEU A 1074 12.91 -0.68 25.09
N ASP A 1075 11.92 0.19 24.99
CA ASP A 1075 11.86 1.48 25.64
C ASP A 1075 11.09 1.35 26.96
N GLU A 1076 11.81 0.96 28.02
CA GLU A 1076 11.24 0.64 29.33
C GLU A 1076 10.89 1.88 30.18
N ASN A 1077 11.56 3.01 29.92
CA ASN A 1077 11.34 4.28 30.62
C ASN A 1077 10.37 5.24 29.91
N GLU A 1078 9.99 4.89 28.68
CA GLU A 1078 9.13 5.59 27.73
C GLU A 1078 9.64 6.94 27.16
N ASP A 1079 10.93 7.27 27.29
CA ASP A 1079 11.50 8.56 26.84
C ASP A 1079 11.83 8.65 25.33
N LYS A 1080 11.77 7.53 24.61
CA LYS A 1080 12.06 7.35 23.17
C LYS A 1080 13.52 7.55 22.72
N ILE A 1081 14.49 7.62 23.63
CA ILE A 1081 15.90 7.86 23.33
C ILE A 1081 16.71 6.64 23.78
N TYR A 1082 17.34 5.92 22.85
CA TYR A 1082 18.14 4.74 23.22
C TYR A 1082 19.26 5.07 24.22
N GLN A 1083 19.23 4.42 25.39
CA GLN A 1083 20.20 4.55 26.46
C GLN A 1083 21.13 3.32 26.57
N GLU A 1084 22.33 3.52 27.11
CA GLU A 1084 23.30 2.43 27.32
C GLU A 1084 22.86 1.51 28.48
N GLY A 1085 22.09 0.47 28.13
CA GLY A 1085 21.55 -0.52 29.07
C GLY A 1085 20.25 -1.17 28.59
N GLU A 1086 19.53 -0.54 27.65
CA GLU A 1086 18.24 -1.00 27.13
C GLU A 1086 18.37 -2.20 26.18
N GLU A 1087 17.38 -3.10 26.17
CA GLU A 1087 17.42 -4.31 25.33
C GLU A 1087 17.23 -3.97 23.84
N VAL A 1088 18.24 -4.29 23.03
CA VAL A 1088 18.18 -4.17 21.57
C VAL A 1088 17.52 -5.42 20.96
N LEU A 1089 16.54 -5.24 20.07
CA LEU A 1089 15.61 -6.30 19.65
C LEU A 1089 15.99 -6.92 18.29
N PRO A 1090 16.50 -8.18 18.24
CA PRO A 1090 16.94 -8.83 17.01
C PRO A 1090 15.79 -9.49 16.22
N GLY A 1091 15.99 -9.73 14.92
CA GLY A 1091 15.02 -10.41 14.04
C GLY A 1091 13.80 -9.57 13.62
N VAL A 1092 13.67 -8.33 14.10
CA VAL A 1092 12.55 -7.43 13.82
C VAL A 1092 12.64 -6.88 12.40
N THR A 1093 11.54 -6.94 11.65
CA THR A 1093 11.47 -6.45 10.27
C THR A 1093 11.00 -5.00 10.22
N ILE A 1094 11.79 -4.13 9.58
CA ILE A 1094 11.44 -2.73 9.28
C ILE A 1094 11.09 -2.58 7.81
N ARG A 1095 10.08 -1.77 7.49
CA ARG A 1095 9.63 -1.48 6.11
C ARG A 1095 9.62 0.02 5.81
N ASN A 1096 10.23 0.43 4.70
CA ASN A 1096 10.05 1.75 4.11
C ASN A 1096 8.76 1.76 3.26
N ARG A 1097 7.71 2.42 3.76
CA ARG A 1097 6.41 2.59 3.10
C ARG A 1097 6.47 3.52 1.88
N SER A 1098 7.41 4.47 1.84
CA SER A 1098 7.55 5.41 0.71
C SER A 1098 8.05 4.72 -0.57
N ARG A 1099 8.98 3.76 -0.45
CA ARG A 1099 9.71 3.11 -1.57
C ARG A 1099 9.78 1.57 -1.58
N GLY A 1100 9.24 0.88 -0.59
CA GLY A 1100 9.17 -0.60 -0.59
C GLY A 1100 10.47 -1.33 -0.21
N GLY A 1101 11.41 -0.65 0.45
CA GLY A 1101 12.58 -1.29 1.07
C GLY A 1101 12.21 -2.05 2.35
N THR A 1102 12.92 -3.12 2.65
CA THR A 1102 12.78 -3.91 3.89
C THR A 1102 14.14 -4.29 4.45
N ALA A 1103 14.29 -4.25 5.78
CA ALA A 1103 15.48 -4.71 6.49
C ALA A 1103 15.07 -5.50 7.73
N ILE A 1104 15.97 -6.32 8.27
CA ILE A 1104 15.76 -7.13 9.48
C ILE A 1104 16.88 -6.81 10.47
N THR A 1105 16.58 -6.65 11.76
CA THR A 1105 17.60 -6.39 12.78
C THR A 1105 18.50 -7.60 13.00
N THR A 1106 19.80 -7.31 13.08
CA THR A 1106 20.85 -8.26 13.49
C THR A 1106 20.77 -8.56 14.99
N ASP A 1107 21.64 -9.46 15.48
CA ASP A 1107 21.76 -9.80 16.91
C ASP A 1107 22.00 -8.57 17.82
N ASN A 1108 22.51 -7.46 17.27
CA ASN A 1108 22.69 -6.18 17.96
C ASN A 1108 21.45 -5.26 17.89
N GLY A 1109 20.28 -5.77 17.47
CA GLY A 1109 19.05 -4.99 17.25
C GLY A 1109 19.11 -3.90 16.18
N VAL A 1110 20.16 -3.89 15.34
CA VAL A 1110 20.36 -2.90 14.27
C VAL A 1110 20.19 -3.52 12.89
N ALA A 1111 19.49 -2.83 11.99
CA ALA A 1111 19.26 -3.19 10.60
C ALA A 1111 19.76 -2.08 9.65
N ALA A 1112 20.40 -2.43 8.52
CA ALA A 1112 20.73 -1.48 7.47
C ALA A 1112 19.60 -1.39 6.43
N LEU A 1113 18.91 -0.24 6.35
CA LEU A 1113 17.78 0.00 5.46
C LEU A 1113 18.18 0.95 4.31
N GLY A 1114 18.39 0.37 3.12
CA GLY A 1114 18.64 1.10 1.87
C GLY A 1114 17.37 1.48 1.11
N ARG A 1115 17.53 1.86 -0.17
CA ARG A 1115 16.45 2.33 -1.08
C ARG A 1115 15.71 3.58 -0.59
N MET A 1116 16.29 4.34 0.33
CA MET A 1116 15.68 5.56 0.84
C MET A 1116 15.69 6.65 -0.24
N ALA A 1117 14.60 7.42 -0.32
CA ALA A 1117 14.52 8.60 -1.17
C ALA A 1117 15.40 9.71 -0.58
N VAL A 1118 16.39 10.16 -1.34
CA VAL A 1118 17.36 11.17 -0.92
C VAL A 1118 16.68 12.55 -0.86
N PHE A 1119 16.95 13.31 0.20
CA PHE A 1119 16.38 14.64 0.45
C PHE A 1119 14.84 14.69 0.40
N GLN A 1120 14.19 13.57 0.76
CA GLN A 1120 12.73 13.41 0.82
C GLN A 1120 12.31 12.66 2.09
N PRO A 1121 11.12 12.94 2.66
CA PRO A 1121 10.56 12.16 3.76
C PRO A 1121 10.31 10.69 3.41
N ASN A 1122 11.04 9.79 4.06
CA ASN A 1122 10.82 8.36 4.02
C ASN A 1122 9.99 7.95 5.24
N GLN A 1123 8.79 7.42 5.01
CA GLN A 1123 7.98 6.84 6.07
C GLN A 1123 8.41 5.39 6.29
N MET A 1124 8.82 5.06 7.52
CA MET A 1124 9.20 3.72 7.94
C MET A 1124 8.25 3.23 9.03
N LEU A 1125 8.12 1.90 9.14
CA LEU A 1125 7.39 1.23 10.21
C LEU A 1125 8.07 -0.08 10.58
N VAL A 1126 7.90 -0.50 11.83
CA VAL A 1126 8.18 -1.87 12.29
C VAL A 1126 7.00 -2.77 11.93
N ASP A 1127 7.25 -3.97 11.42
CA ASP A 1127 6.22 -5.01 11.31
C ASP A 1127 6.05 -5.68 12.68
N SER A 1128 4.97 -5.32 13.38
CA SER A 1128 4.65 -5.88 14.70
C SER A 1128 4.44 -7.40 14.70
N THR A 1129 4.20 -8.04 13.55
CA THR A 1129 4.15 -9.51 13.45
C THR A 1129 5.53 -10.18 13.54
N THR A 1130 6.60 -9.38 13.66
CA THR A 1130 7.99 -9.83 13.80
C THR A 1130 8.65 -9.38 15.10
N LEU A 1131 7.88 -8.83 16.06
CA LEU A 1131 8.36 -8.57 17.41
C LEU A 1131 8.44 -9.88 18.23
N PRO A 1132 9.38 -10.00 19.19
CA PRO A 1132 9.53 -11.22 19.99
C PRO A 1132 8.33 -11.58 20.86
N ASP A 1133 7.61 -10.58 21.38
CA ASP A 1133 6.40 -10.73 22.19
C ASP A 1133 5.19 -10.07 21.48
N PHE A 1134 3.98 -10.54 21.78
CA PHE A 1134 2.73 -9.97 21.27
C PHE A 1134 2.25 -8.77 22.10
N TYR A 1135 2.75 -8.59 23.33
CA TYR A 1135 2.57 -7.36 24.11
C TYR A 1135 3.50 -6.23 23.67
N MET A 1136 4.54 -6.49 22.88
CA MET A 1136 5.41 -5.44 22.35
C MET A 1136 4.70 -4.66 21.23
N GLN A 1137 4.66 -3.33 21.34
CA GLN A 1137 4.09 -2.45 20.31
C GLN A 1137 5.07 -1.32 19.94
N PRO A 1138 5.25 -1.00 18.63
CA PRO A 1138 6.04 0.16 18.23
C PRO A 1138 5.49 1.47 18.82
N ALA A 1139 6.39 2.31 19.32
CA ALA A 1139 6.05 3.56 19.99
C ALA A 1139 5.31 4.56 19.09
N ASP A 1140 5.71 4.58 17.82
CA ASP A 1140 5.08 5.37 16.76
C ASP A 1140 4.78 4.46 15.57
N ALA A 1141 3.54 4.47 15.09
CA ALA A 1141 3.10 3.61 13.98
C ALA A 1141 3.82 3.90 12.64
N LEU A 1142 4.40 5.09 12.52
CA LEU A 1142 5.24 5.54 11.40
C LEU A 1142 6.31 6.50 11.92
N VAL A 1143 7.57 6.30 11.55
CA VAL A 1143 8.67 7.27 11.76
C VAL A 1143 9.06 7.88 10.42
N SER A 1144 9.40 9.17 10.38
CA SER A 1144 9.84 9.86 9.18
C SER A 1144 11.32 10.23 9.25
N VAL A 1145 12.11 9.85 8.23
CA VAL A 1145 13.52 10.24 8.10
C VAL A 1145 13.84 10.82 6.73
N ILE A 1146 14.78 11.75 6.68
CA ILE A 1146 15.37 12.27 5.43
C ILE A 1146 16.79 11.73 5.29
N ALA A 1147 16.96 10.77 4.39
CA ALA A 1147 18.27 10.19 4.07
C ALA A 1147 19.03 11.06 3.06
N ARG A 1148 20.36 11.00 3.09
CA ARG A 1148 21.29 11.84 2.32
C ARG A 1148 22.38 10.96 1.66
N PRO A 1149 23.01 11.33 0.53
CA PRO A 1149 23.93 10.44 -0.20
C PRO A 1149 25.20 10.16 0.60
N GLY A 1150 25.65 8.90 0.63
CA GLY A 1150 26.88 8.50 1.33
C GLY A 1150 26.90 8.71 2.85
N ILE A 1151 25.81 9.21 3.44
CA ILE A 1151 25.61 9.31 4.89
C ILE A 1151 24.73 8.16 5.34
N ILE A 1152 25.19 7.47 6.38
CA ILE A 1152 24.42 6.47 7.11
C ILE A 1152 24.22 7.00 8.52
N GLY A 1153 23.05 7.58 8.77
CA GLY A 1153 22.62 7.96 10.11
C GLY A 1153 21.82 6.85 10.78
N THR A 1154 21.85 6.80 12.11
CA THR A 1154 20.99 5.93 12.91
C THR A 1154 19.62 6.56 13.08
N VAL A 1155 18.58 5.74 13.03
CA VAL A 1155 17.18 6.03 13.34
C VAL A 1155 16.78 5.09 14.46
N ASP A 1156 16.20 5.65 15.51
CA ASP A 1156 15.82 4.91 16.71
C ASP A 1156 14.32 4.60 16.68
N MET A 1157 13.96 3.33 16.79
CA MET A 1157 12.58 2.83 16.79
C MET A 1157 12.26 2.17 18.13
N PRO A 1158 11.87 2.97 19.15
CA PRO A 1158 11.46 2.45 20.44
C PRO A 1158 10.23 1.54 20.32
N ILE A 1159 10.27 0.43 21.04
CA ILE A 1159 9.17 -0.53 21.21
C ILE A 1159 8.76 -0.47 22.68
N TYR A 1160 7.48 -0.24 22.94
CA TYR A 1160 6.95 -0.30 24.29
C TYR A 1160 6.53 -1.72 24.63
N LEU A 1161 6.90 -2.20 25.82
CA LEU A 1161 6.25 -3.36 26.42
C LEU A 1161 4.87 -2.91 26.95
N LEU A 1162 3.81 -3.45 26.39
CA LEU A 1162 2.47 -3.32 26.98
C LEU A 1162 2.27 -4.40 28.05
N GLY A 1163 1.21 -4.24 28.83
CA GLY A 1163 0.80 -5.22 29.81
C GLY A 1163 -0.71 -5.45 29.88
N GLU A 1164 -1.10 -6.31 30.80
CA GLU A 1164 -2.46 -6.79 30.99
C GLU A 1164 -2.80 -6.84 32.49
N ILE A 1165 -4.01 -6.39 32.86
CA ILE A 1165 -4.55 -6.52 34.23
C ILE A 1165 -5.79 -7.40 34.14
N ALA A 1166 -5.79 -8.52 34.87
CA ALA A 1166 -6.84 -9.53 34.82
C ALA A 1166 -7.22 -10.04 36.21
N GLY A 1167 -8.48 -10.45 36.38
CA GLY A 1167 -8.99 -10.97 37.64
C GLY A 1167 -10.43 -11.44 37.56
N THR A 1168 -10.98 -11.83 38.71
CA THR A 1168 -12.32 -12.39 38.86
C THR A 1168 -13.13 -11.54 39.82
N ILE A 1169 -14.41 -11.31 39.53
CA ILE A 1169 -15.34 -10.61 40.43
C ILE A 1169 -16.21 -11.65 41.12
N THR A 1170 -16.17 -11.64 42.44
CA THR A 1170 -16.94 -12.55 43.29
C THR A 1170 -17.85 -11.76 44.22
N LEU A 1171 -18.97 -12.35 44.59
CA LEU A 1171 -19.95 -11.82 45.53
C LEU A 1171 -19.99 -12.73 46.75
N ASN A 1172 -19.53 -12.24 47.88
CA ASN A 1172 -19.60 -12.94 49.16
C ASN A 1172 -20.85 -12.45 49.91
N GLN A 1173 -21.84 -13.33 50.07
CA GLN A 1173 -23.10 -13.00 50.72
C GLN A 1173 -23.46 -14.12 51.72
N GLY A 1174 -23.62 -13.76 53.00
CA GLY A 1174 -23.93 -14.71 54.07
C GLY A 1174 -22.82 -15.74 54.38
N GLY A 1175 -21.64 -15.63 53.77
CA GLY A 1175 -20.56 -16.61 53.85
C GLY A 1175 -20.54 -17.62 52.69
N GLU A 1176 -21.39 -17.45 51.68
CA GLU A 1176 -21.33 -18.16 50.41
C GLU A 1176 -20.72 -17.24 49.34
N THR A 1177 -19.61 -17.70 48.73
CA THR A 1177 -18.92 -16.95 47.66
C THR A 1177 -19.44 -17.40 46.31
N THR A 1178 -20.07 -16.49 45.59
CA THR A 1178 -20.61 -16.70 44.24
C THR A 1178 -19.82 -15.92 43.20
N ILE A 1179 -19.91 -16.34 41.94
CA ILE A 1179 -19.30 -15.67 40.79
C ILE A 1179 -20.23 -14.56 40.30
N LEU A 1180 -19.68 -13.41 39.88
CA LEU A 1180 -20.48 -12.25 39.48
C LEU A 1180 -20.33 -11.86 38.00
N GLU A 1181 -21.27 -12.35 37.18
CA GLU A 1181 -21.41 -11.98 35.78
C GLU A 1181 -21.88 -10.53 35.57
N GLY A 1182 -21.44 -9.92 34.47
CA GLY A 1182 -22.00 -8.66 33.96
C GLY A 1182 -21.64 -7.43 34.78
N ALA A 1183 -20.68 -7.53 35.71
CA ALA A 1183 -20.29 -6.48 36.63
C ALA A 1183 -19.39 -5.44 35.93
N PRO A 1184 -19.78 -4.16 35.90
CA PRO A 1184 -19.05 -3.14 35.15
C PRO A 1184 -17.79 -2.71 35.90
N VAL A 1185 -16.62 -3.02 35.34
CA VAL A 1185 -15.34 -2.46 35.80
C VAL A 1185 -14.96 -1.28 34.91
N THR A 1186 -14.42 -0.23 35.51
CA THR A 1186 -13.83 0.91 34.81
C THR A 1186 -12.38 1.09 35.26
N ILE A 1187 -11.46 1.20 34.31
CA ILE A 1187 -10.04 1.47 34.59
C ILE A 1187 -9.70 2.94 34.34
N TYR A 1188 -8.99 3.53 35.31
CA TYR A 1188 -8.49 4.90 35.29
C TYR A 1188 -6.96 4.90 35.37
N ASP A 1189 -6.32 5.85 34.69
CA ASP A 1189 -4.89 6.15 34.87
C ASP A 1189 -4.62 6.98 36.14
N GLU A 1190 -3.35 7.16 36.49
CA GLU A 1190 -2.90 7.97 37.63
C GLU A 1190 -3.40 9.42 37.59
N ALA A 1191 -3.67 9.97 36.40
CA ALA A 1191 -4.25 11.31 36.22
C ALA A 1191 -5.78 11.35 36.45
N GLY A 1192 -6.40 10.22 36.82
CA GLY A 1192 -7.84 10.09 37.03
C GLY A 1192 -8.66 10.09 35.74
N LYS A 1193 -8.02 9.89 34.58
CA LYS A 1193 -8.71 9.80 33.29
C LYS A 1193 -9.12 8.33 33.05
N ARG A 1194 -10.42 8.14 32.77
CA ARG A 1194 -10.97 6.85 32.35
C ARG A 1194 -10.34 6.42 31.03
N LEU A 1195 -9.71 5.24 31.02
CA LEU A 1195 -9.13 4.65 29.81
C LEU A 1195 -10.12 3.71 29.11
N SER A 1196 -10.76 2.81 29.88
CA SER A 1196 -11.69 1.82 29.36
C SER A 1196 -12.74 1.42 30.40
N SER A 1197 -13.75 0.69 29.97
CA SER A 1197 -14.72 0.02 30.84
C SER A 1197 -15.35 -1.14 30.09
N LEU A 1198 -15.53 -2.24 30.83
CA LEU A 1198 -16.06 -3.52 30.37
C LEU A 1198 -17.09 -4.04 31.38
N LYS A 1199 -17.65 -5.20 31.12
CA LYS A 1199 -18.34 -6.02 32.12
C LYS A 1199 -17.60 -7.33 32.30
N SER A 1200 -17.67 -7.96 33.47
CA SER A 1200 -17.21 -9.33 33.66
C SER A 1200 -18.00 -10.32 32.79
N GLU A 1201 -17.33 -11.39 32.38
CA GLU A 1201 -17.92 -12.52 31.66
C GLU A 1201 -18.73 -13.43 32.61
N TYR A 1202 -19.32 -14.50 32.05
CA TYR A 1202 -20.20 -15.45 32.75
C TYR A 1202 -19.53 -16.18 33.94
N ASP A 1203 -18.20 -16.31 33.93
CA ASP A 1203 -17.39 -16.86 35.02
C ASP A 1203 -16.79 -15.79 35.94
N GLY A 1204 -17.26 -14.54 35.82
CA GLY A 1204 -16.82 -13.39 36.62
C GLY A 1204 -15.47 -12.82 36.20
N PHE A 1205 -14.81 -13.42 35.21
CA PHE A 1205 -13.51 -12.96 34.71
C PHE A 1205 -13.62 -11.58 34.03
N TYR A 1206 -12.56 -10.79 34.15
CA TYR A 1206 -12.37 -9.56 33.39
C TYR A 1206 -10.90 -9.37 33.02
N VAL A 1207 -10.65 -8.68 31.91
CA VAL A 1207 -9.30 -8.41 31.40
C VAL A 1207 -9.19 -7.04 30.74
N PHE A 1208 -8.17 -6.26 31.13
CA PHE A 1208 -7.77 -5.02 30.48
C PHE A 1208 -6.43 -5.22 29.77
N PRO A 1209 -6.44 -5.61 28.48
CA PRO A 1209 -5.22 -5.81 27.70
C PRO A 1209 -4.63 -4.49 27.20
N SER A 1210 -3.37 -4.53 26.76
CA SER A 1210 -2.69 -3.45 26.04
C SER A 1210 -2.51 -2.14 26.84
N LEU A 1211 -2.32 -2.26 28.15
CA LEU A 1211 -2.01 -1.15 29.05
C LEU A 1211 -0.52 -0.75 28.97
N ARG A 1212 -0.17 0.44 29.47
CA ARG A 1212 1.23 0.85 29.67
C ARG A 1212 1.72 0.39 31.04
N MET A 1213 3.01 0.53 31.31
CA MET A 1213 3.51 0.41 32.68
C MET A 1213 3.12 1.67 33.48
N GLY A 1214 2.82 1.50 34.77
CA GLY A 1214 2.40 2.59 35.65
C GLY A 1214 1.28 2.25 36.63
N ASN A 1215 0.72 3.29 37.27
CA ASN A 1215 -0.34 3.17 38.25
C ASN A 1215 -1.73 3.25 37.62
N TYR A 1216 -2.59 2.32 38.03
CA TYR A 1216 -3.99 2.21 37.59
C TYR A 1216 -4.93 2.12 38.78
N LYS A 1217 -6.18 2.53 38.56
CA LYS A 1217 -7.28 2.31 39.50
C LYS A 1217 -8.45 1.66 38.79
N LEU A 1218 -8.79 0.45 39.22
CA LEU A 1218 -10.02 -0.24 38.84
C LEU A 1218 -11.15 0.22 39.75
N VAL A 1219 -12.32 0.46 39.18
CA VAL A 1219 -13.50 0.95 39.91
C VAL A 1219 -14.76 0.21 39.46
N ILE A 1220 -15.50 -0.34 40.41
CA ILE A 1220 -16.89 -0.76 40.21
C ILE A 1220 -17.79 0.38 40.72
N PRO A 1221 -18.69 0.95 39.89
CA PRO A 1221 -19.46 2.14 40.23
C PRO A 1221 -20.55 1.86 41.28
N ALA A 1222 -20.74 2.79 42.21
CA ALA A 1222 -21.75 2.72 43.28
C ALA A 1222 -23.16 2.33 42.77
N GLN A 1223 -23.60 2.90 41.64
CA GLN A 1223 -24.89 2.60 41.01
C GLN A 1223 -25.12 1.12 40.65
N TYR A 1224 -24.06 0.33 40.50
CA TYR A 1224 -24.14 -1.13 40.34
C TYR A 1224 -24.10 -1.86 41.68
N LEU A 1225 -23.45 -1.27 42.68
CA LEU A 1225 -23.21 -1.82 44.03
C LEU A 1225 -24.40 -1.59 45.00
N GLU A 1226 -25.21 -0.55 44.76
CA GLU A 1226 -26.43 -0.24 45.52
C GLU A 1226 -27.35 -1.45 45.67
N ARG A 1227 -27.47 -2.27 44.62
CA ARG A 1227 -28.29 -3.50 44.61
C ARG A 1227 -27.77 -4.64 45.50
N TYR A 1228 -26.55 -4.50 46.03
CA TYR A 1228 -25.91 -5.38 47.01
C TYR A 1228 -25.77 -4.71 48.39
N GLY A 1229 -26.41 -3.54 48.60
CA GLY A 1229 -26.38 -2.81 49.86
C GLY A 1229 -25.11 -1.98 50.09
N ILE A 1230 -24.39 -1.61 49.03
CA ILE A 1230 -23.11 -0.90 49.09
C ILE A 1230 -23.24 0.46 48.39
N GLU A 1231 -23.14 1.55 49.16
CA GLU A 1231 -23.36 2.94 48.69
C GLU A 1231 -22.11 3.61 48.09
N GLU A 1232 -20.91 3.09 48.35
CA GLU A 1232 -19.63 3.62 47.86
C GLU A 1232 -19.06 2.76 46.71
N PRO A 1233 -18.31 3.36 45.75
CA PRO A 1233 -17.64 2.59 44.70
C PRO A 1233 -16.51 1.74 45.28
N ILE A 1234 -16.40 0.48 44.85
CA ILE A 1234 -15.24 -0.36 45.16
C ILE A 1234 -14.09 0.07 44.25
N GLU A 1235 -12.99 0.51 44.84
CA GLU A 1235 -11.78 0.93 44.13
C GLU A 1235 -10.59 0.03 44.48
N VAL A 1236 -9.89 -0.47 43.47
CA VAL A 1236 -8.67 -1.29 43.61
C VAL A 1236 -7.52 -0.59 42.90
N ALA A 1237 -6.46 -0.27 43.64
CA ALA A 1237 -5.23 0.28 43.09
C ALA A 1237 -4.33 -0.86 42.57
N VAL A 1238 -3.79 -0.68 41.37
CA VAL A 1238 -2.98 -1.68 40.66
C VAL A 1238 -1.74 -0.99 40.10
N ASN A 1239 -0.58 -1.63 40.16
CA ASN A 1239 0.67 -1.09 39.66
C ASN A 1239 1.29 -2.11 38.70
N LEU A 1240 1.42 -1.74 37.43
CA LEU A 1240 1.88 -2.62 36.36
C LEU A 1240 3.33 -2.24 35.99
N GLN A 1241 4.25 -3.21 36.04
CA GLN A 1241 5.68 -3.00 35.85
C GLN A 1241 6.21 -3.91 34.73
N ALA A 1242 7.30 -3.53 34.07
CA ALA A 1242 7.88 -4.34 32.98
C ALA A 1242 8.25 -5.76 33.44
N GLU A 1243 8.70 -5.90 34.70
CA GLU A 1243 9.04 -7.18 35.34
C GLU A 1243 7.83 -8.08 35.63
N GLU A 1244 6.63 -7.50 35.82
CA GLU A 1244 5.35 -8.19 36.03
C GLU A 1244 4.30 -7.63 35.05
N ASN A 1245 4.57 -7.72 33.75
CA ASN A 1245 3.73 -7.11 32.70
C ASN A 1245 2.34 -7.78 32.53
N ILE A 1246 2.09 -8.92 33.18
CA ILE A 1246 0.78 -9.57 33.27
C ILE A 1246 0.40 -9.67 34.74
N MET A 1247 -0.54 -8.85 35.19
CA MET A 1247 -1.03 -8.87 36.56
C MET A 1247 -2.35 -9.66 36.62
N ASP A 1248 -2.20 -10.98 36.68
CA ASP A 1248 -3.28 -11.94 36.97
C ASP A 1248 -3.72 -11.88 38.45
N MET A 1249 -4.94 -12.38 38.73
CA MET A 1249 -5.50 -12.51 40.09
C MET A 1249 -5.74 -11.18 40.82
N VAL A 1250 -6.04 -10.10 40.09
CA VAL A 1250 -6.58 -8.86 40.67
C VAL A 1250 -8.07 -9.07 40.99
N ASP A 1251 -8.36 -10.03 41.87
CA ASP A 1251 -9.72 -10.46 42.19
C ASP A 1251 -10.44 -9.40 43.06
N ILE A 1252 -11.71 -9.14 42.74
CA ILE A 1252 -12.54 -8.13 43.41
C ILE A 1252 -13.68 -8.83 44.17
N GLU A 1253 -13.51 -9.00 45.48
CA GLU A 1253 -14.54 -9.60 46.34
C GLU A 1253 -15.53 -8.55 46.86
N ILE A 1254 -16.74 -8.57 46.32
CA ILE A 1254 -17.87 -7.74 46.74
C ILE A 1254 -18.51 -8.38 47.97
N ASN A 1255 -18.24 -7.81 49.14
CA ASN A 1255 -18.74 -8.29 50.42
C ASN A 1255 -20.13 -7.67 50.71
N ALA A 1256 -21.20 -8.37 50.34
CA ALA A 1256 -22.57 -7.90 50.48
C ALA A 1256 -23.13 -8.17 51.89
N VAL A 1257 -23.69 -7.13 52.51
CA VAL A 1257 -24.41 -7.28 53.79
C VAL A 1257 -25.72 -8.03 53.54
N ALA A 1258 -25.99 -9.07 54.33
CA ALA A 1258 -27.25 -9.79 54.24
C ALA A 1258 -28.43 -8.86 54.60
N SER A 1259 -29.31 -8.61 53.63
CA SER A 1259 -30.59 -7.92 53.83
C SER A 1259 -31.54 -8.79 54.65
N ASN A 1260 -31.92 -8.33 55.85
CA ASN A 1260 -33.01 -8.88 56.66
C ASN A 1260 -34.39 -8.55 56.08
#